data_AF-A0A9P3ZID9-F1
#
_entry.id   AF-A0A9P3ZID9-F1
#
_cell.length_a   1.000
_cell.length_b   1.000
_cell.length_c   1.000
_cell.angle_alpha   90.00
_cell.angle_beta   90.00
_cell.angle_gamma   90.00
#
_symmetry.space_group_name_H-M   'P 1'
#
loop_
_entity.id
_entity.type
_entity.pdbx_description
1 polymer ?
#
loop_
_entity_poly.entity_id
_entity_poly.type
_entity_poly.pdbx_seq_one_letter_code
_entity_poly.pdbx_strand_id
1 'polypeptide(L)'
;MKTKPSAIKSLLAAALAASCLASYAAAPQKREMKFEKLRKEFADPPRAFRPAPLWVWNTRVTRADIDRMLGDFKAQGFGGAFVHPRPGLVTEYLSDEWFDLYKYSVEKGKELGLDIWIYDENSYPSGFAGGHVPAQMPESYDQGQGLALTKTALPPADAGKYFLCLKKEGGTFRDITADTGRYKDVPGEYYLYEKTYYGRSGWHGGYSYVDLLVEGVTEKFLDITMSGYEKTFGNELGPVIRGLFSDEPCIPSSGGVRWTPDLFEVFRKQWGYDLATSLPLLSEQTGDWKQVRHNYLETLTQMFVDRWAKPMSAYCDRKGMLWTGHYWEHDWPSMYQGGDNMAMYAWHQMPAIDMLFNQYNDQSPQAQFGNVRAVKELRSAANQTGCVRTLSETYGGGGWDETFRDFKRLGDWEYALGVNFMNQHLSHMTIAGARKYDYPPVFTRLSPWWEDYKVLNDYFARLSLVLSQGEQMNDILVLEPTTTIWLYYSYVMNDPRCMEIGSAFQRFVTTLEKAQAEYDLGSEHIIKDRGSVRGGKFVVGKRAYAKVVIPPMTENLNAGTFSLIRQFVEAGGQLVLFAKPTLVDGRPSPELADFLDRNASRIRRYAALDGKAIAESFADDRIRFCNVTGNDLYHQRRSYEDGELLFLVNSSLSDTATGSVGLPAGELVELDAVSGDMRPYPHTADGKSVGADFSLPPAGSLLLFAPASGRSALARTSRAASGTETQPAGSTKLEPAGPLEVTRLKDNVLNLDFCDLTVDGRTERNLYTFEACNKLFNHCYGTGNPWDSAIQYRQTIVERDTLTTGDIRVSYHFVVAGDFDTRGMKLVAEQPGIWNVTFNGTPVEAAAPDTLLDSRFGIYPVGNLVRRGTNTVELSVSPMSIYAEIAPVYLFGDFVLESAGAGWIVREPAGKPALGSWKRQGLPFYSWDMAYGRDYDIDDPAAGYTLRLNAWEGTLARVCVNGRKAGIIAWQPYAFDLTPYLRKGRNRVEVHVVGSLKNLFGPHYSADKGIAGPWHWNNVPKQLPGSDYDQRDYGLLEDFEIVMTK
;
A
#
# COMPACT_ATOMS: atom_id res chain seq x y z
N MET A 1 26.99 -46.19 -47.32
CA MET A 1 27.66 -45.20 -46.43
C MET A 1 26.96 -43.87 -46.66
N LYS A 2 25.99 -43.41 -45.84
CA LYS A 2 26.10 -42.78 -44.51
C LYS A 2 27.10 -41.62 -44.43
N THR A 3 26.60 -40.40 -44.60
CA THR A 3 27.05 -39.19 -43.88
C THR A 3 25.80 -38.37 -43.51
N LYS A 4 25.71 -37.99 -42.23
CA LYS A 4 24.51 -37.47 -41.54
C LYS A 4 24.36 -35.93 -41.68
N PRO A 5 23.12 -35.40 -41.69
CA PRO A 5 22.84 -33.97 -41.61
C PRO A 5 22.71 -33.53 -40.14
N SER A 6 23.80 -33.14 -39.48
CA SER A 6 23.74 -32.53 -38.13
C SER A 6 24.53 -31.22 -37.98
N ALA A 7 25.15 -30.72 -39.05
CA ALA A 7 25.99 -29.52 -38.98
C ALA A 7 25.30 -28.22 -39.43
N ILE A 8 24.16 -28.30 -40.14
CA ILE A 8 23.51 -27.11 -40.72
C ILE A 8 22.42 -26.50 -39.80
N LYS A 9 21.88 -27.25 -38.83
CA LYS A 9 20.90 -26.72 -37.86
C LYS A 9 21.52 -25.88 -36.74
N SER A 10 22.79 -26.10 -36.40
CA SER A 10 23.48 -25.39 -35.30
C SER A 10 23.96 -23.99 -35.70
N LEU A 11 24.22 -23.74 -36.99
CA LEU A 11 24.67 -22.43 -37.49
C LEU A 11 23.53 -21.46 -37.80
N LEU A 12 22.32 -21.97 -38.11
CA LEU A 12 21.12 -21.12 -38.26
C LEU A 12 20.49 -20.73 -36.92
N ALA A 13 20.62 -21.54 -35.87
CA ALA A 13 20.17 -21.17 -34.52
C ALA A 13 21.07 -20.11 -33.86
N ALA A 14 22.38 -20.13 -34.13
CA ALA A 14 23.32 -19.12 -33.63
C ALA A 14 23.23 -17.78 -34.39
N ALA A 15 22.87 -17.80 -35.68
CA ALA A 15 22.72 -16.59 -36.48
C ALA A 15 21.39 -15.85 -36.22
N LEU A 16 20.32 -16.56 -35.85
CA LEU A 16 19.05 -15.93 -35.42
C LEU A 16 19.07 -15.42 -33.97
N ALA A 17 19.98 -15.90 -33.12
CA ALA A 17 20.18 -15.37 -31.77
C ALA A 17 21.02 -14.07 -31.72
N ALA A 18 21.83 -13.81 -32.75
CA ALA A 18 22.75 -12.66 -32.78
C ALA A 18 22.23 -11.45 -33.59
N SER A 19 21.21 -11.60 -34.45
CA SER A 19 20.70 -10.50 -35.30
C SER A 19 19.37 -9.87 -34.83
N CYS A 20 18.84 -10.27 -33.67
CA CYS A 20 17.68 -9.61 -33.03
C CYS A 20 18.06 -8.77 -31.79
N LEU A 21 19.36 -8.54 -31.53
CA LEU A 21 19.86 -7.62 -30.50
C LEU A 21 19.96 -6.16 -31.00
N ALA A 22 19.04 -5.74 -31.88
CA ALA A 22 18.65 -4.33 -31.88
C ALA A 22 17.83 -4.15 -30.60
N SER A 23 18.43 -3.53 -29.58
CA SER A 23 17.79 -3.34 -28.29
C SER A 23 16.45 -2.62 -28.47
N TYR A 24 15.35 -3.36 -28.42
CA TYR A 24 14.04 -2.83 -28.04
C TYR A 24 14.05 -2.54 -26.53
N ALA A 25 15.04 -1.78 -26.07
CA ALA A 25 14.98 -1.18 -24.75
C ALA A 25 13.86 -0.13 -24.83
N ALA A 26 12.94 -0.14 -23.86
CA ALA A 26 11.99 0.94 -23.71
C ALA A 26 12.73 2.28 -23.79
N ALA A 27 12.14 3.27 -24.49
CA ALA A 27 12.76 4.58 -24.60
C ALA A 27 13.09 5.09 -23.19
N PRO A 28 14.32 5.59 -22.94
CA PRO A 28 14.72 6.01 -21.60
C PRO A 28 13.72 7.04 -21.08
N GLN A 29 13.21 6.81 -19.87
CA GLN A 29 12.32 7.74 -19.18
C GLN A 29 13.10 9.05 -18.97
N LYS A 30 12.76 10.10 -19.72
CA LYS A 30 13.45 11.39 -19.63
C LYS A 30 12.82 12.21 -18.52
N ARG A 31 13.67 12.77 -17.68
CA ARG A 31 13.29 13.81 -16.72
C ARG A 31 13.34 15.16 -17.41
N GLU A 32 12.37 16.02 -17.09
CA GLU A 32 12.52 17.44 -17.31
C GLU A 32 13.51 17.99 -16.27
N MET A 33 14.49 18.74 -16.75
CA MET A 33 15.59 19.26 -15.93
C MET A 33 15.45 20.76 -15.66
N LYS A 34 14.40 21.42 -16.17
CA LYS A 34 14.11 22.84 -15.90
C LYS A 34 12.77 23.00 -15.23
N PHE A 35 12.77 23.53 -14.01
CA PHE A 35 11.55 23.82 -13.26
C PHE A 35 10.64 24.81 -14.00
N GLU A 36 11.21 25.81 -14.71
CA GLU A 36 10.42 26.81 -15.44
C GLU A 36 9.46 26.20 -16.48
N LYS A 37 9.74 24.99 -17.00
CA LYS A 37 8.81 24.29 -17.88
C LYS A 37 7.66 23.62 -17.13
N LEU A 38 7.92 23.11 -15.93
CA LEU A 38 6.92 22.48 -15.06
C LEU A 38 6.02 23.51 -14.38
N ARG A 39 6.53 24.72 -14.19
CA ARG A 39 5.83 25.82 -13.52
C ARG A 39 4.42 26.06 -14.06
N LYS A 40 4.24 26.00 -15.39
CA LYS A 40 2.94 26.23 -16.05
C LYS A 40 1.94 25.10 -15.81
N GLU A 41 2.44 23.91 -15.50
CA GLU A 41 1.67 22.70 -15.23
C GLU A 41 1.39 22.51 -13.74
N PHE A 42 2.07 23.25 -12.84
CA PHE A 42 1.92 23.08 -11.40
C PHE A 42 0.51 23.37 -10.90
N ALA A 43 -0.19 24.37 -11.47
CA ALA A 43 -1.57 24.67 -11.04
C ALA A 43 -2.54 23.52 -11.38
N ASP A 44 -2.37 22.89 -12.54
CA ASP A 44 -3.16 21.74 -13.00
C ASP A 44 -2.27 20.69 -13.68
N PRO A 45 -1.74 19.72 -12.91
CA PRO A 45 -0.81 18.74 -13.44
C PRO A 45 -1.44 17.83 -14.52
N PRO A 46 -0.68 17.46 -15.57
CA PRO A 46 -1.10 16.48 -16.55
C PRO A 46 -1.46 15.13 -15.93
N ARG A 47 -2.33 14.37 -16.60
CA ARG A 47 -2.81 13.06 -16.09
C ARG A 47 -1.72 12.06 -15.73
N ALA A 48 -0.55 12.13 -16.37
CA ALA A 48 0.59 11.25 -16.10
C ALA A 48 1.17 11.40 -14.68
N PHE A 49 0.86 12.50 -13.99
CA PHE A 49 1.29 12.76 -12.61
C PHE A 49 0.16 12.57 -11.60
N ARG A 50 -1.08 12.35 -12.05
CA ARG A 50 -2.22 12.16 -11.18
C ARG A 50 -2.25 10.73 -10.63
N PRO A 51 -2.71 10.51 -9.39
CA PRO A 51 -2.88 9.16 -8.84
C PRO A 51 -3.80 8.29 -9.69
N ALA A 52 -3.74 6.97 -9.48
CA ALA A 52 -4.62 6.00 -10.12
C ALA A 52 -4.95 4.90 -9.12
N PRO A 53 -6.22 4.64 -8.78
CA PRO A 53 -6.57 3.69 -7.73
C PRO A 53 -6.61 2.25 -8.27
N LEU A 54 -6.58 1.28 -7.36
CA LEU A 54 -7.00 -0.09 -7.66
C LEU A 54 -8.52 -0.10 -7.86
N TRP A 55 -8.94 -0.25 -9.10
CA TRP A 55 -10.34 -0.29 -9.51
C TRP A 55 -10.84 -1.73 -9.50
N VAL A 56 -11.52 -2.07 -8.41
CA VAL A 56 -11.81 -3.45 -8.06
C VAL A 56 -13.04 -3.98 -8.79
N TRP A 57 -12.82 -4.99 -9.63
CA TRP A 57 -13.86 -5.78 -10.29
C TRP A 57 -14.19 -6.98 -9.40
N ASN A 58 -15.28 -6.89 -8.63
CA ASN A 58 -15.67 -7.86 -7.61
C ASN A 58 -17.15 -8.25 -7.67
N THR A 59 -17.71 -8.31 -8.89
CA THR A 59 -19.11 -8.65 -9.15
C THR A 59 -19.28 -9.13 -10.60
N ARG A 60 -20.53 -9.25 -11.09
CA ARG A 60 -20.78 -9.31 -12.53
C ARG A 60 -20.62 -7.91 -13.09
N VAL A 61 -19.53 -7.69 -13.82
CA VAL A 61 -19.13 -6.38 -14.31
C VAL A 61 -20.08 -5.95 -15.44
N THR A 62 -20.49 -4.68 -15.42
CA THR A 62 -21.39 -4.10 -16.43
C THR A 62 -20.80 -2.84 -17.01
N ARG A 63 -21.17 -2.50 -18.26
CA ARG A 63 -20.78 -1.22 -18.89
C ARG A 63 -21.27 -0.01 -18.08
N ALA A 64 -22.43 -0.11 -17.42
CA ALA A 64 -22.95 0.94 -16.56
C ALA A 64 -22.08 1.17 -15.31
N ASP A 65 -21.57 0.10 -14.69
CA ASP A 65 -20.59 0.22 -13.59
C ASP A 65 -19.29 0.88 -14.09
N ILE A 66 -18.82 0.50 -15.28
CA ILE A 66 -17.63 1.09 -15.92
C ILE A 66 -17.82 2.59 -16.17
N ASP A 67 -18.92 2.99 -16.82
CA ASP A 67 -19.20 4.39 -17.13
C ASP A 67 -19.28 5.24 -15.86
N ARG A 68 -19.99 4.74 -14.84
CA ARG A 68 -20.15 5.42 -13.55
C ARG A 68 -18.80 5.61 -12.86
N MET A 69 -18.03 4.54 -12.67
CA MET A 69 -16.80 4.61 -11.87
C MET A 69 -15.68 5.38 -12.57
N LEU A 70 -15.49 5.20 -13.88
CA LEU A 70 -14.50 6.01 -14.61
C LEU A 70 -14.91 7.48 -14.64
N GLY A 71 -16.21 7.79 -14.77
CA GLY A 71 -16.73 9.15 -14.62
C GLY A 71 -16.43 9.74 -13.23
N ASP A 72 -16.60 8.94 -12.17
CA ASP A 72 -16.30 9.32 -10.79
C ASP A 72 -14.82 9.59 -10.56
N PHE A 73 -13.95 8.70 -11.06
CA PHE A 73 -12.51 8.89 -10.97
C PHE A 73 -12.06 10.15 -11.69
N LYS A 74 -12.60 10.42 -12.89
CA LYS A 74 -12.33 11.65 -13.61
C LYS A 74 -12.76 12.88 -12.82
N ALA A 75 -13.96 12.85 -12.23
CA ALA A 75 -14.48 13.96 -11.43
C ALA A 75 -13.63 14.24 -10.19
N GLN A 76 -13.06 13.21 -9.57
CA GLN A 76 -12.16 13.34 -8.41
C GLN A 76 -10.68 13.51 -8.77
N GLY A 77 -10.35 13.78 -10.04
CA GLY A 77 -9.00 14.19 -10.42
C GLY A 77 -7.96 13.06 -10.51
N PHE A 78 -8.40 11.81 -10.65
CA PHE A 78 -7.50 10.69 -10.97
C PHE A 78 -6.99 10.79 -12.41
N GLY A 79 -5.79 10.24 -12.64
CA GLY A 79 -5.15 10.15 -13.96
C GLY A 79 -5.38 8.83 -14.69
N GLY A 80 -5.83 7.81 -13.97
CA GLY A 80 -6.00 6.46 -14.48
C GLY A 80 -6.65 5.53 -13.46
N ALA A 81 -6.67 4.24 -13.78
CA ALA A 81 -7.14 3.18 -12.90
C ALA A 81 -6.47 1.83 -13.24
N PHE A 82 -6.17 1.03 -12.21
CA PHE A 82 -5.68 -0.34 -12.35
C PHE A 82 -6.86 -1.30 -12.24
N VAL A 83 -7.20 -2.04 -13.30
CA VAL A 83 -8.32 -2.97 -13.29
C VAL A 83 -7.94 -4.19 -12.43
N HIS A 84 -8.46 -4.25 -11.21
CA HIS A 84 -8.06 -5.22 -10.19
C HIS A 84 -9.20 -6.24 -9.95
N PRO A 85 -9.13 -7.45 -10.52
CA PRO A 85 -10.04 -8.54 -10.14
C PRO A 85 -9.76 -8.98 -8.69
N ARG A 86 -10.81 -9.17 -7.87
CA ARG A 86 -10.69 -9.48 -6.43
C ARG A 86 -11.81 -10.43 -5.99
N PRO A 87 -11.74 -11.10 -4.82
CA PRO A 87 -12.83 -11.94 -4.32
C PRO A 87 -14.21 -11.27 -4.47
N GLY A 88 -15.13 -12.04 -5.02
CA GLY A 88 -16.44 -11.58 -5.40
C GLY A 88 -16.70 -11.45 -6.90
N LEU A 89 -15.65 -11.49 -7.72
CA LEU A 89 -15.75 -11.45 -9.18
C LEU A 89 -16.62 -12.60 -9.71
N VAL A 90 -17.66 -12.25 -10.48
CA VAL A 90 -18.56 -13.21 -11.14
C VAL A 90 -18.21 -13.34 -12.63
N THR A 91 -17.82 -12.23 -13.27
CA THR A 91 -17.36 -12.25 -14.67
C THR A 91 -16.10 -13.10 -14.77
N GLU A 92 -16.10 -14.09 -15.66
CA GLU A 92 -14.99 -15.04 -15.78
C GLU A 92 -13.70 -14.34 -16.23
N TYR A 93 -12.65 -14.42 -15.39
CA TYR A 93 -11.34 -13.85 -15.65
C TYR A 93 -10.72 -14.44 -16.94
N LEU A 94 -10.17 -13.58 -17.81
CA LEU A 94 -9.60 -13.92 -19.13
C LEU A 94 -10.58 -14.58 -20.12
N SER A 95 -11.89 -14.48 -19.91
CA SER A 95 -12.91 -14.86 -20.90
C SER A 95 -13.03 -13.84 -22.05
N ASP A 96 -13.74 -14.18 -23.11
CA ASP A 96 -14.08 -13.21 -24.16
C ASP A 96 -14.92 -12.03 -23.62
N GLU A 97 -15.78 -12.27 -22.62
CA GLU A 97 -16.54 -11.21 -21.93
C GLU A 97 -15.61 -10.27 -21.15
N TRP A 98 -14.61 -10.82 -20.44
CA TRP A 98 -13.59 -10.03 -19.74
C TRP A 98 -12.88 -9.07 -20.70
N PHE A 99 -12.43 -9.57 -21.86
CA PHE A 99 -11.72 -8.73 -22.83
C PHE A 99 -12.63 -7.70 -23.52
N ASP A 100 -13.92 -8.00 -23.75
CA ASP A 100 -14.88 -7.00 -24.26
C ASP A 100 -15.08 -5.85 -23.25
N LEU A 101 -15.26 -6.20 -21.97
CA LEU A 101 -15.42 -5.20 -20.91
C LEU A 101 -14.14 -4.40 -20.67
N TYR A 102 -12.98 -5.03 -20.77
CA TYR A 102 -11.70 -4.33 -20.66
C TYR A 102 -11.50 -3.39 -21.84
N LYS A 103 -11.81 -3.83 -23.05
CA LYS A 103 -11.77 -2.98 -24.25
C LYS A 103 -12.69 -1.77 -24.11
N TYR A 104 -13.92 -1.99 -23.66
CA TYR A 104 -14.85 -0.90 -23.36
C TYR A 104 -14.28 0.07 -22.32
N SER A 105 -13.63 -0.44 -21.28
CA SER A 105 -12.97 0.38 -20.26
C SER A 105 -11.84 1.24 -20.82
N VAL A 106 -11.02 0.69 -21.72
CA VAL A 106 -9.96 1.44 -22.42
C VAL A 106 -10.54 2.51 -23.34
N GLU A 107 -11.60 2.21 -24.09
CA GLU A 107 -12.31 3.18 -24.93
C GLU A 107 -12.88 4.33 -24.10
N LYS A 108 -13.53 4.00 -22.98
CA LYS A 108 -14.07 5.00 -22.05
C LYS A 108 -12.97 5.80 -21.36
N GLY A 109 -11.86 5.16 -21.01
CA GLY A 109 -10.66 5.82 -20.48
C GLY A 109 -10.11 6.86 -21.46
N LYS A 110 -10.02 6.54 -22.75
CA LYS A 110 -9.61 7.50 -23.79
C LYS A 110 -10.56 8.71 -23.86
N GLU A 111 -11.87 8.47 -23.82
CA GLU A 111 -12.89 9.52 -23.84
C GLU A 111 -12.72 10.50 -22.67
N LEU A 112 -12.46 9.97 -21.47
CA LEU A 112 -12.33 10.76 -20.24
C LEU A 112 -10.91 11.30 -19.99
N GLY A 113 -9.92 10.82 -20.75
CA GLY A 113 -8.50 11.09 -20.53
C GLY A 113 -7.98 10.44 -19.25
N LEU A 114 -8.30 9.16 -19.05
CA LEU A 114 -7.81 8.29 -17.99
C LEU A 114 -6.99 7.14 -18.60
N ASP A 115 -5.83 6.86 -18.02
CA ASP A 115 -4.99 5.73 -18.43
C ASP A 115 -5.47 4.45 -17.72
N ILE A 116 -5.81 3.41 -18.47
CA ILE A 116 -6.23 2.11 -17.93
C ILE A 116 -5.02 1.18 -17.88
N TRP A 117 -4.79 0.57 -16.72
CA TRP A 117 -3.66 -0.30 -16.43
C TRP A 117 -4.10 -1.75 -16.20
N ILE A 118 -3.23 -2.69 -16.58
CA ILE A 118 -3.45 -4.11 -16.35
C ILE A 118 -2.96 -4.43 -14.94
N TYR A 119 -3.81 -5.07 -14.15
CA TYR A 119 -3.37 -5.85 -13.00
C TYR A 119 -3.26 -7.31 -13.50
N ASP A 120 -2.09 -7.92 -13.33
CA ASP A 120 -1.72 -9.11 -14.12
C ASP A 120 -2.25 -10.45 -13.58
N GLU A 121 -2.87 -10.43 -12.41
CA GLU A 121 -3.37 -11.60 -11.68
C GLU A 121 -4.87 -11.47 -11.38
N ASN A 122 -5.53 -12.58 -11.00
CA ASN A 122 -6.83 -12.57 -10.35
C ASN A 122 -6.61 -12.54 -8.82
N SER A 123 -6.76 -11.38 -8.19
CA SER A 123 -6.27 -11.04 -6.84
C SER A 123 -4.76 -11.22 -6.71
N TYR A 124 -4.22 -11.81 -5.65
CA TYR A 124 -2.78 -11.87 -5.36
C TYR A 124 -2.47 -13.20 -4.65
N PRO A 125 -1.21 -13.67 -4.61
CA PRO A 125 -0.01 -13.10 -5.25
C PRO A 125 0.12 -13.48 -6.73
N SER A 126 0.77 -12.65 -7.54
CA SER A 126 0.98 -12.90 -8.98
C SER A 126 1.73 -14.22 -9.24
N GLY A 127 1.32 -14.92 -10.30
CA GLY A 127 2.03 -16.06 -10.88
C GLY A 127 1.16 -17.27 -11.19
N PHE A 128 -0.04 -17.37 -10.61
CA PHE A 128 -0.93 -18.52 -10.79
C PHE A 128 -2.10 -18.26 -11.77
N ALA A 129 -2.29 -17.02 -12.22
CA ALA A 129 -3.29 -16.57 -13.20
C ALA A 129 -4.71 -17.04 -12.84
N GLY A 130 -5.17 -16.82 -11.61
CA GLY A 130 -6.49 -17.22 -11.12
C GLY A 130 -6.70 -18.74 -11.10
N GLY A 131 -5.62 -19.51 -11.08
CA GLY A 131 -5.60 -20.98 -11.11
C GLY A 131 -5.31 -21.56 -12.50
N HIS A 132 -5.18 -20.74 -13.54
CA HIS A 132 -4.97 -21.21 -14.91
C HIS A 132 -3.56 -21.77 -15.13
N VAL A 133 -2.50 -21.21 -14.51
CA VAL A 133 -1.14 -21.76 -14.62
C VAL A 133 -1.08 -23.17 -14.03
N PRO A 134 -1.41 -23.40 -12.73
CA PRO A 134 -1.34 -24.75 -12.16
C PRO A 134 -2.29 -25.73 -12.85
N ALA A 135 -3.41 -25.27 -13.42
CA ALA A 135 -4.30 -26.14 -14.20
C ALA A 135 -3.70 -26.61 -15.54
N GLN A 136 -2.90 -25.77 -16.20
CA GLN A 136 -2.32 -26.06 -17.52
C GLN A 136 -0.88 -26.59 -17.46
N MET A 137 -0.19 -26.37 -16.35
CA MET A 137 1.20 -26.76 -16.09
C MET A 137 1.31 -27.33 -14.66
N PRO A 138 0.80 -28.55 -14.38
CA PRO A 138 0.84 -29.14 -13.03
C PRO A 138 2.25 -29.22 -12.43
N GLU A 139 3.27 -29.35 -13.27
CA GLU A 139 4.69 -29.31 -12.89
C GLU A 139 5.11 -27.99 -12.24
N SER A 140 4.30 -26.93 -12.37
CA SER A 140 4.51 -25.67 -11.67
C SER A 140 4.36 -25.82 -10.15
N TYR A 141 3.71 -26.87 -9.63
CA TYR A 141 3.50 -27.02 -8.18
C TYR A 141 3.60 -28.47 -7.67
N ASP A 142 3.67 -29.50 -8.52
CA ASP A 142 3.66 -30.91 -8.09
C ASP A 142 5.07 -31.54 -7.92
N GLN A 143 6.13 -30.75 -8.06
CA GLN A 143 7.52 -31.26 -8.01
C GLN A 143 8.07 -31.43 -6.59
N GLY A 144 7.39 -30.87 -5.60
CA GLY A 144 7.85 -30.66 -4.23
C GLY A 144 8.58 -29.32 -4.13
N GLN A 145 8.20 -28.46 -3.19
CA GLN A 145 8.74 -27.10 -3.06
C GLN A 145 9.55 -26.89 -1.78
N GLY A 146 9.59 -27.90 -0.91
CA GLY A 146 10.40 -27.90 0.29
C GLY A 146 10.90 -29.29 0.66
N LEU A 147 11.87 -29.32 1.56
CA LEU A 147 12.44 -30.55 2.12
C LEU A 147 12.35 -30.52 3.64
N ALA A 148 11.44 -31.30 4.20
CA ALA A 148 11.25 -31.45 5.64
C ALA A 148 12.28 -32.43 6.22
N LEU A 149 12.99 -31.99 7.26
CA LEU A 149 14.03 -32.78 7.92
C LEU A 149 13.47 -33.64 9.06
N THR A 150 13.76 -34.94 9.03
CA THR A 150 13.67 -35.86 10.17
C THR A 150 15.07 -36.25 10.61
N LYS A 151 15.41 -36.02 11.89
CA LYS A 151 16.65 -36.54 12.49
C LYS A 151 16.38 -37.85 13.24
N THR A 152 17.24 -38.83 13.07
CA THR A 152 17.09 -40.13 13.74
C THR A 152 18.42 -40.79 14.06
N ALA A 153 18.42 -41.65 15.08
CA ALA A 153 19.57 -42.47 15.47
C ALA A 153 19.72 -43.74 14.60
N LEU A 154 18.64 -44.16 13.95
CA LEU A 154 18.55 -45.33 13.08
C LEU A 154 17.67 -45.00 11.87
N PRO A 155 18.05 -45.35 10.63
CA PRO A 155 17.19 -45.19 9.47
C PRO A 155 15.93 -46.05 9.61
N PRO A 156 14.76 -45.58 9.14
CA PRO A 156 13.55 -46.39 9.17
C PRO A 156 13.68 -47.61 8.25
N ALA A 157 12.94 -48.67 8.57
CA ALA A 157 12.93 -49.91 7.79
C ALA A 157 12.45 -49.70 6.35
N ASP A 158 11.52 -48.75 6.15
CA ASP A 158 11.12 -48.24 4.84
C ASP A 158 11.58 -46.79 4.70
N ALA A 159 12.60 -46.57 3.88
CA ALA A 159 13.13 -45.25 3.55
C ALA A 159 12.62 -44.72 2.19
N GLY A 160 11.72 -45.44 1.51
CA GLY A 160 11.27 -45.12 0.14
C GLY A 160 10.55 -43.78 -0.01
N LYS A 161 10.03 -43.23 1.09
CA LYS A 161 9.40 -41.91 1.12
C LYS A 161 10.39 -40.73 1.22
N TYR A 162 11.64 -40.99 1.60
CA TYR A 162 12.64 -39.92 1.75
C TYR A 162 13.33 -39.65 0.42
N PHE A 163 13.37 -38.39 0.04
CA PHE A 163 14.05 -37.90 -1.16
C PHE A 163 15.57 -37.94 -1.02
N LEU A 164 16.08 -37.64 0.18
CA LEU A 164 17.51 -37.65 0.47
C LEU A 164 17.76 -38.17 1.90
N CYS A 165 18.63 -39.15 2.03
CA CYS A 165 19.07 -39.70 3.31
C CYS A 165 20.57 -39.44 3.48
N LEU A 166 20.94 -38.69 4.51
CA LEU A 166 22.33 -38.41 4.84
C LEU A 166 22.74 -39.08 6.15
N LYS A 167 23.95 -39.61 6.19
CA LYS A 167 24.61 -40.07 7.43
C LYS A 167 25.73 -39.09 7.78
N LYS A 168 25.77 -38.62 9.03
CA LYS A 168 26.88 -37.83 9.53
C LYS A 168 28.13 -38.69 9.71
N GLU A 169 29.25 -38.24 9.17
CA GLU A 169 30.56 -38.88 9.29
C GLU A 169 31.59 -37.80 9.68
N GLY A 170 31.96 -37.78 10.96
CA GLY A 170 32.75 -36.69 11.53
C GLY A 170 32.02 -35.35 11.42
N GLY A 171 32.66 -34.36 10.81
CA GLY A 171 32.07 -33.04 10.52
C GLY A 171 31.39 -32.92 9.16
N THR A 172 31.22 -34.02 8.42
CA THR A 172 30.66 -34.03 7.06
C THR A 172 29.45 -34.95 6.96
N PHE A 173 28.73 -34.89 5.84
CA PHE A 173 27.56 -35.73 5.60
C PHE A 173 27.72 -36.51 4.30
N ARG A 174 27.40 -37.79 4.37
CA ARG A 174 27.44 -38.71 3.24
C ARG A 174 26.03 -39.02 2.79
N ASP A 175 25.78 -38.90 1.49
CA ASP A 175 24.55 -39.40 0.87
C ASP A 175 24.53 -40.94 0.90
N ILE A 176 23.51 -41.48 1.57
CA ILE A 176 23.24 -42.91 1.70
C ILE A 176 21.89 -43.29 1.09
N THR A 177 21.25 -42.39 0.33
CA THR A 177 19.89 -42.57 -0.21
C THR A 177 19.73 -43.88 -0.97
N ALA A 178 20.72 -44.23 -1.80
CA ALA A 178 20.73 -45.48 -2.56
C ALA A 178 21.07 -46.74 -1.73
N ASP A 179 21.58 -46.57 -0.51
CA ASP A 179 22.18 -47.65 0.32
C ASP A 179 21.55 -47.75 1.72
N THR A 180 20.39 -47.14 1.97
CA THR A 180 19.73 -47.05 3.29
C THR A 180 19.57 -48.41 3.99
N GLY A 181 19.31 -49.49 3.23
CA GLY A 181 19.18 -50.85 3.76
C GLY A 181 20.43 -51.39 4.46
N ARG A 182 21.64 -50.91 4.12
CA ARG A 182 22.89 -51.27 4.83
C ARG A 182 22.99 -50.67 6.21
N TYR A 183 22.24 -49.59 6.47
CA TYR A 183 22.31 -48.79 7.68
C TYR A 183 21.12 -49.02 8.63
N LYS A 184 20.14 -49.87 8.26
CA LYS A 184 18.87 -50.06 9.00
C LYS A 184 19.05 -50.38 10.49
N ASP A 185 20.07 -51.16 10.84
CA ASP A 185 20.39 -51.58 12.21
C ASP A 185 21.72 -50.98 12.70
N VAL A 186 22.23 -49.95 12.02
CA VAL A 186 23.53 -49.32 12.32
C VAL A 186 23.28 -47.99 13.03
N PRO A 187 23.55 -47.88 14.34
CA PRO A 187 23.41 -46.61 15.05
C PRO A 187 24.28 -45.50 14.43
N GLY A 188 23.75 -44.29 14.39
CA GLY A 188 24.45 -43.11 13.86
C GLY A 188 23.62 -41.85 14.00
N GLU A 189 24.06 -40.75 13.38
CA GLU A 189 23.23 -39.55 13.21
C GLU A 189 22.79 -39.48 11.75
N TYR A 190 21.48 -39.62 11.50
CA TYR A 190 20.90 -39.62 10.17
C TYR A 190 19.96 -38.43 9.99
N TYR A 191 20.02 -37.83 8.80
CA TYR A 191 19.24 -36.67 8.38
C TYR A 191 18.45 -37.09 7.15
N LEU A 192 17.14 -37.24 7.30
CA LEU A 192 16.26 -37.76 6.27
C LEU A 192 15.32 -36.64 5.81
N TYR A 193 15.34 -36.35 4.51
CA TYR A 193 14.58 -35.26 3.91
C TYR A 193 13.41 -35.81 3.09
N GLU A 194 12.20 -35.36 3.40
CA GLU A 194 10.97 -35.68 2.68
C GLU A 194 10.50 -34.44 1.90
N LYS A 195 10.04 -34.62 0.65
CA LYS A 195 9.48 -33.52 -0.13
C LYS A 195 8.17 -33.05 0.49
N THR A 196 8.00 -31.74 0.62
CA THR A 196 6.74 -31.09 0.98
C THR A 196 6.14 -30.40 -0.24
N TYR A 197 4.83 -30.19 -0.21
CA TYR A 197 4.05 -29.65 -1.32
C TYR A 197 3.11 -28.57 -0.81
N TYR A 198 2.90 -27.53 -1.59
CA TYR A 198 1.90 -26.53 -1.26
C TYR A 198 0.50 -27.15 -1.19
N GLY A 199 -0.26 -26.78 -0.16
CA GLY A 199 -1.66 -27.16 -0.03
C GLY A 199 -2.53 -26.51 -1.10
N ARG A 200 -3.60 -27.21 -1.50
CA ARG A 200 -4.65 -26.61 -2.33
C ARG A 200 -5.44 -25.61 -1.50
N SER A 201 -5.83 -24.50 -2.11
CA SER A 201 -6.61 -23.45 -1.45
C SER A 201 -7.65 -22.86 -2.41
N GLY A 202 -8.82 -22.48 -1.88
CA GLY A 202 -9.77 -21.65 -2.61
C GLY A 202 -9.14 -20.32 -3.06
N TRP A 203 -8.18 -19.81 -2.29
CA TRP A 203 -7.40 -18.62 -2.63
C TRP A 203 -6.60 -18.78 -3.92
N HIS A 204 -6.19 -19.99 -4.33
CA HIS A 204 -5.48 -20.21 -5.59
C HIS A 204 -6.40 -20.86 -6.65
N GLY A 205 -7.67 -20.46 -6.68
CA GLY A 205 -8.65 -21.02 -7.63
C GLY A 205 -8.95 -22.50 -7.43
N GLY A 206 -8.74 -23.02 -6.20
CA GLY A 206 -8.85 -24.44 -5.88
C GLY A 206 -7.60 -25.27 -6.18
N TYR A 207 -6.49 -24.65 -6.62
CA TYR A 207 -5.20 -25.29 -6.84
C TYR A 207 -4.20 -24.92 -5.72
N SER A 208 -2.92 -25.25 -5.92
CA SER A 208 -1.82 -24.78 -5.08
C SER A 208 -1.16 -23.56 -5.71
N TYR A 209 -0.44 -22.78 -4.91
CA TYR A 209 0.44 -21.75 -5.47
C TYR A 209 1.55 -22.37 -6.31
N VAL A 210 2.08 -21.61 -7.27
CA VAL A 210 3.12 -22.07 -8.20
C VAL A 210 4.52 -21.87 -7.63
N ASP A 211 5.47 -22.67 -8.09
CA ASP A 211 6.89 -22.49 -7.84
C ASP A 211 7.48 -21.58 -8.92
N LEU A 212 7.64 -20.29 -8.60
CA LEU A 212 8.27 -19.31 -9.51
C LEU A 212 9.75 -19.57 -9.79
N LEU A 213 10.38 -20.53 -9.10
CA LEU A 213 11.73 -20.98 -9.39
C LEU A 213 11.76 -22.13 -10.39
N VAL A 214 10.64 -22.71 -10.81
CA VAL A 214 10.63 -23.71 -11.90
C VAL A 214 10.71 -22.99 -13.25
N GLU A 215 11.67 -23.38 -14.11
CA GLU A 215 11.80 -22.81 -15.45
C GLU A 215 10.51 -23.02 -16.27
N GLY A 216 10.08 -21.99 -17.00
CA GLY A 216 8.87 -22.03 -17.83
C GLY A 216 7.59 -21.56 -17.12
N VAL A 217 7.58 -21.46 -15.78
CA VAL A 217 6.37 -21.04 -15.04
C VAL A 217 5.99 -19.60 -15.37
N THR A 218 6.94 -18.66 -15.37
CA THR A 218 6.66 -17.26 -15.71
C THR A 218 6.33 -17.08 -17.19
N GLU A 219 6.99 -17.83 -18.09
CA GLU A 219 6.61 -17.87 -19.49
C GLU A 219 5.18 -18.37 -19.67
N LYS A 220 4.78 -19.38 -18.90
CA LYS A 220 3.41 -19.91 -18.93
C LYS A 220 2.41 -18.91 -18.35
N PHE A 221 2.77 -18.21 -17.28
CA PHE A 221 1.98 -17.12 -16.72
C PHE A 221 1.72 -16.04 -17.78
N LEU A 222 2.78 -15.52 -18.42
CA LEU A 222 2.68 -14.54 -19.51
C LEU A 222 1.87 -15.07 -20.71
N ASP A 223 2.08 -16.32 -21.11
CA ASP A 223 1.32 -16.97 -22.19
C ASP A 223 -0.19 -16.98 -21.90
N ILE A 224 -0.58 -17.31 -20.67
CA ILE A 224 -1.99 -17.36 -20.27
C ILE A 224 -2.57 -15.95 -20.15
N THR A 225 -1.91 -15.06 -19.40
CA THR A 225 -2.49 -13.76 -19.04
C THR A 225 -2.41 -12.79 -20.22
N MET A 226 -1.24 -12.67 -20.84
CA MET A 226 -0.98 -11.61 -21.81
C MET A 226 -1.50 -11.91 -23.21
N SER A 227 -1.61 -13.18 -23.62
CA SER A 227 -2.05 -13.53 -24.98
C SER A 227 -3.42 -12.92 -25.34
N GLY A 228 -4.36 -12.89 -24.40
CA GLY A 228 -5.67 -12.28 -24.63
C GLY A 228 -5.62 -10.76 -24.75
N TYR A 229 -4.79 -10.09 -23.94
CA TYR A 229 -4.52 -8.65 -24.07
C TYR A 229 -3.83 -8.32 -25.39
N GLU A 230 -2.84 -9.12 -25.81
CA GLU A 230 -2.17 -8.95 -27.09
C GLU A 230 -3.12 -9.10 -28.28
N LYS A 231 -3.98 -10.13 -28.25
CA LYS A 231 -5.01 -10.35 -29.28
C LYS A 231 -6.00 -9.18 -29.35
N THR A 232 -6.35 -8.60 -28.20
CA THR A 232 -7.39 -7.56 -28.09
C THR A 232 -6.86 -6.18 -28.45
N PHE A 233 -5.64 -5.83 -28.00
CA PHE A 233 -5.10 -4.48 -28.05
C PHE A 233 -3.94 -4.32 -29.05
N GLY A 234 -3.20 -5.39 -29.34
CA GLY A 234 -2.07 -5.37 -30.27
C GLY A 234 -1.11 -4.20 -30.02
N ASN A 235 -1.07 -3.26 -30.96
CA ASN A 235 -0.17 -2.09 -30.93
C ASN A 235 -0.59 -1.00 -29.92
N GLU A 236 -1.72 -1.14 -29.24
CA GLU A 236 -2.13 -0.24 -28.17
C GLU A 236 -1.45 -0.54 -26.81
N LEU A 237 -0.86 -1.73 -26.66
CA LEU A 237 -0.01 -2.07 -25.50
C LEU A 237 1.24 -1.20 -25.51
N GLY A 238 1.46 -0.44 -24.43
CA GLY A 238 2.52 0.56 -24.27
C GLY A 238 2.02 2.00 -24.52
N PRO A 239 1.62 2.38 -25.75
CA PRO A 239 1.15 3.72 -26.05
C PRO A 239 -0.15 4.11 -25.31
N VAL A 240 -1.12 3.20 -25.25
CA VAL A 240 -2.44 3.45 -24.63
C VAL A 240 -2.53 2.74 -23.27
N ILE A 241 -2.32 1.43 -23.25
CA ILE A 241 -2.27 0.65 -22.00
C ILE A 241 -0.86 0.71 -21.48
N ARG A 242 -0.65 1.51 -20.43
CA ARG A 242 0.68 1.98 -20.03
C ARG A 242 1.56 0.90 -19.42
N GLY A 243 0.97 -0.10 -18.77
CA GLY A 243 1.75 -1.06 -18.01
C GLY A 243 0.96 -2.17 -17.33
N LEU A 244 1.71 -3.01 -16.61
CA LEU A 244 1.25 -4.10 -15.77
C LEU A 244 1.59 -3.79 -14.31
N PHE A 245 0.72 -4.21 -13.40
CA PHE A 245 0.97 -4.30 -11.97
C PHE A 245 1.03 -5.78 -11.56
N SER A 246 2.12 -6.19 -10.90
CA SER A 246 2.25 -7.49 -10.23
C SER A 246 2.20 -7.32 -8.71
N ASP A 247 1.45 -8.18 -8.03
CA ASP A 247 1.20 -8.07 -6.60
C ASP A 247 1.84 -9.26 -5.86
N GLU A 248 2.77 -8.97 -4.96
CA GLU A 248 3.34 -9.94 -4.01
C GLU A 248 3.88 -11.29 -4.54
N PRO A 249 4.45 -11.41 -5.77
CA PRO A 249 5.03 -12.67 -6.22
C PRO A 249 6.11 -13.16 -5.26
N CYS A 250 6.07 -14.43 -4.87
CA CYS A 250 6.87 -14.93 -3.74
C CYS A 250 7.43 -16.35 -3.96
N ILE A 251 8.40 -16.74 -3.12
CA ILE A 251 9.07 -18.06 -3.17
C ILE A 251 9.07 -18.79 -1.81
N PRO A 252 7.94 -18.86 -1.09
CA PRO A 252 7.88 -19.47 0.25
C PRO A 252 8.24 -20.95 0.25
N SER A 253 8.47 -21.53 1.42
CA SER A 253 8.63 -22.99 1.56
C SER A 253 7.28 -23.63 1.84
N SER A 254 6.97 -24.76 1.18
CA SER A 254 5.82 -25.61 1.53
C SER A 254 6.01 -26.38 2.86
N GLY A 255 7.13 -26.17 3.53
CA GLY A 255 7.53 -26.82 4.77
C GLY A 255 8.95 -27.37 4.67
N GLY A 256 9.78 -27.15 5.69
CA GLY A 256 11.20 -27.49 5.63
C GLY A 256 12.03 -26.46 4.87
N VAL A 257 13.22 -26.85 4.39
CA VAL A 257 14.06 -25.95 3.58
C VAL A 257 13.45 -25.75 2.19
N ARG A 258 13.53 -24.54 1.65
CA ARG A 258 13.04 -24.24 0.29
C ARG A 258 13.82 -25.04 -0.76
N TRP A 259 13.11 -25.68 -1.69
CA TRP A 259 13.72 -26.52 -2.72
C TRP A 259 12.96 -26.47 -4.04
N THR A 260 13.66 -26.56 -5.16
CA THR A 260 13.09 -26.66 -6.52
C THR A 260 13.94 -27.65 -7.35
N PRO A 261 13.42 -28.29 -8.43
CA PRO A 261 14.02 -29.46 -9.08
C PRO A 261 15.51 -29.42 -9.40
N ASP A 262 16.01 -28.29 -9.88
CA ASP A 262 17.39 -28.13 -10.34
C ASP A 262 18.26 -27.31 -9.38
N LEU A 263 17.77 -27.01 -8.16
CA LEU A 263 18.47 -26.22 -7.16
C LEU A 263 19.90 -26.74 -6.90
N PHE A 264 20.08 -28.05 -6.74
CA PHE A 264 21.39 -28.63 -6.44
C PHE A 264 22.37 -28.49 -7.61
N GLU A 265 21.89 -28.60 -8.84
CA GLU A 265 22.72 -28.41 -10.04
C GLU A 265 23.15 -26.96 -10.18
N VAL A 266 22.20 -26.02 -10.08
CA VAL A 266 22.44 -24.58 -10.15
C VAL A 266 23.41 -24.14 -9.06
N PHE A 267 23.17 -24.55 -7.82
CA PHE A 267 24.05 -24.25 -6.69
C PHE A 267 25.48 -24.76 -6.94
N ARG A 268 25.63 -26.03 -7.36
CA ARG A 268 26.94 -26.63 -7.59
C ARG A 268 27.69 -25.94 -8.71
N LYS A 269 27.00 -25.56 -9.78
CA LYS A 269 27.56 -24.79 -10.89
C LYS A 269 28.06 -23.41 -10.42
N GLN A 270 27.33 -22.76 -9.52
CA GLN A 270 27.66 -21.43 -9.01
C GLN A 270 28.82 -21.47 -7.99
N TRP A 271 28.85 -22.46 -7.09
CA TRP A 271 29.74 -22.45 -5.92
C TRP A 271 30.81 -23.54 -5.88
N GLY A 272 30.73 -24.54 -6.75
CA GLY A 272 31.73 -25.59 -6.89
C GLY A 272 31.70 -26.68 -5.80
N TYR A 273 30.64 -26.75 -4.98
CA TYR A 273 30.41 -27.82 -4.00
C TYR A 273 28.94 -28.23 -3.94
N ASP A 274 28.65 -29.37 -3.30
CA ASP A 274 27.32 -30.00 -3.36
C ASP A 274 26.41 -29.62 -2.20
N LEU A 275 25.35 -28.85 -2.48
CA LEU A 275 24.35 -28.46 -1.49
C LEU A 275 23.65 -29.68 -0.88
N ALA A 276 23.42 -30.76 -1.63
CA ALA A 276 22.72 -31.94 -1.13
C ALA A 276 23.41 -32.49 0.15
N THR A 277 24.74 -32.64 0.11
CA THR A 277 25.52 -33.06 1.29
C THR A 277 25.75 -31.96 2.33
N SER A 278 25.42 -30.71 2.02
CA SER A 278 25.53 -29.57 2.95
C SER A 278 24.18 -29.12 3.53
N LEU A 279 23.05 -29.70 3.10
CA LEU A 279 21.71 -29.36 3.56
C LEU A 279 21.56 -29.30 5.09
N PRO A 280 22.17 -30.20 5.89
CA PRO A 280 22.09 -30.11 7.35
C PRO A 280 22.58 -28.76 7.89
N LEU A 281 23.52 -28.09 7.23
CA LEU A 281 24.07 -26.79 7.63
C LEU A 281 23.08 -25.62 7.46
N LEU A 282 21.98 -25.82 6.74
CA LEU A 282 20.85 -24.87 6.75
C LEU A 282 20.05 -24.94 8.07
N SER A 283 20.12 -26.07 8.78
CA SER A 283 19.47 -26.32 10.07
C SER A 283 20.44 -26.44 11.26
N GLU A 284 21.73 -26.51 11.00
CA GLU A 284 22.78 -26.67 12.01
C GLU A 284 23.73 -25.46 11.98
N GLN A 285 24.29 -25.09 13.14
CA GLN A 285 25.28 -24.03 13.25
C GLN A 285 26.68 -24.62 13.52
N THR A 286 27.14 -25.51 12.63
CA THR A 286 28.45 -26.20 12.74
C THR A 286 29.25 -26.08 11.45
N GLY A 287 30.59 -26.17 11.53
CA GLY A 287 31.45 -26.06 10.34
C GLY A 287 31.24 -24.75 9.58
N ASP A 288 31.15 -24.84 8.25
CA ASP A 288 31.02 -23.69 7.32
C ASP A 288 29.56 -23.25 7.09
N TRP A 289 28.67 -23.45 8.07
CA TRP A 289 27.23 -23.17 7.92
C TRP A 289 26.89 -21.75 7.46
N LYS A 290 27.64 -20.74 7.92
CA LYS A 290 27.47 -19.34 7.48
C LYS A 290 27.65 -19.19 5.97
N GLN A 291 28.67 -19.84 5.42
CA GLN A 291 28.91 -19.86 3.98
C GLN A 291 27.78 -20.57 3.24
N VAL A 292 27.37 -21.74 3.72
CA VAL A 292 26.34 -22.53 3.03
C VAL A 292 25.02 -21.78 2.97
N ARG A 293 24.60 -21.12 4.06
CA ARG A 293 23.38 -20.31 4.09
C ARG A 293 23.45 -19.09 3.20
N HIS A 294 24.57 -18.36 3.24
CA HIS A 294 24.83 -17.24 2.33
C HIS A 294 24.69 -17.68 0.87
N ASN A 295 25.43 -18.71 0.47
CA ASN A 295 25.45 -19.20 -0.90
C ASN A 295 24.08 -19.73 -1.35
N TYR A 296 23.35 -20.37 -0.43
CA TYR A 296 22.01 -20.88 -0.69
C TYR A 296 21.00 -19.76 -0.94
N LEU A 297 20.99 -18.72 -0.11
CA LEU A 297 20.09 -17.57 -0.28
C LEU A 297 20.45 -16.72 -1.50
N GLU A 298 21.73 -16.54 -1.82
CA GLU A 298 22.16 -15.92 -3.09
C GLU A 298 21.69 -16.74 -4.29
N THR A 299 21.75 -18.08 -4.21
CA THR A 299 21.27 -18.97 -5.30
C THR A 299 19.77 -18.82 -5.50
N LEU A 300 18.97 -18.87 -4.42
CA LEU A 300 17.51 -18.68 -4.51
C LEU A 300 17.14 -17.30 -5.05
N THR A 301 17.80 -16.24 -4.57
CA THR A 301 17.58 -14.86 -5.04
C THR A 301 17.90 -14.75 -6.53
N GLN A 302 19.03 -15.30 -6.97
CA GLN A 302 19.42 -15.28 -8.38
C GLN A 302 18.43 -16.08 -9.26
N MET A 303 17.98 -17.25 -8.81
CA MET A 303 16.97 -18.03 -9.54
C MET A 303 15.65 -17.27 -9.64
N PHE A 304 15.23 -16.56 -8.58
CA PHE A 304 14.00 -15.76 -8.62
C PHE A 304 14.12 -14.58 -9.60
N VAL A 305 15.25 -13.86 -9.58
CA VAL A 305 15.55 -12.81 -10.56
C VAL A 305 15.52 -13.36 -11.98
N ASP A 306 16.19 -14.51 -12.22
CA ASP A 306 16.34 -15.08 -13.55
C ASP A 306 15.05 -15.65 -14.13
N ARG A 307 14.19 -16.21 -13.27
CA ARG A 307 13.01 -16.97 -13.69
C ARG A 307 11.70 -16.18 -13.56
N TRP A 308 11.65 -15.15 -12.71
CA TRP A 308 10.50 -14.25 -12.60
C TRP A 308 10.80 -12.86 -13.18
N ALA A 309 11.77 -12.14 -12.61
CA ALA A 309 11.92 -10.71 -12.88
C ALA A 309 12.43 -10.40 -14.29
N LYS A 310 13.44 -11.13 -14.76
CA LYS A 310 14.00 -10.94 -16.11
C LYS A 310 12.96 -11.23 -17.20
N PRO A 311 12.19 -12.35 -17.17
CA PRO A 311 11.15 -12.59 -18.16
C PRO A 311 10.06 -11.51 -18.19
N MET A 312 9.56 -11.08 -17.02
CA MET A 312 8.55 -10.02 -16.90
C MET A 312 9.07 -8.68 -17.45
N SER A 313 10.27 -8.27 -17.01
CA SER A 313 10.92 -7.05 -17.48
C SER A 313 11.15 -7.05 -19.00
N ALA A 314 11.64 -8.18 -19.54
CA ALA A 314 11.89 -8.33 -20.97
C ALA A 314 10.60 -8.32 -21.79
N TYR A 315 9.49 -8.86 -21.25
CA TYR A 315 8.18 -8.78 -21.89
C TYR A 315 7.72 -7.32 -22.01
N CYS A 316 7.77 -6.57 -20.90
CA CYS A 316 7.40 -5.15 -20.88
C CYS A 316 8.25 -4.30 -21.81
N ASP A 317 9.57 -4.48 -21.81
CA ASP A 317 10.48 -3.79 -22.73
C ASP A 317 10.09 -4.04 -24.20
N ARG A 318 9.85 -5.31 -24.58
CA ARG A 318 9.44 -5.66 -25.96
C ARG A 318 8.11 -5.02 -26.38
N LYS A 319 7.19 -4.81 -25.43
CA LYS A 319 5.87 -4.19 -25.69
C LYS A 319 5.87 -2.68 -25.48
N GLY A 320 6.97 -2.08 -25.01
CA GLY A 320 7.00 -0.66 -24.63
C GLY A 320 6.08 -0.32 -23.46
N MET A 321 5.83 -1.30 -22.58
CA MET A 321 5.00 -1.18 -21.38
C MET A 321 5.86 -0.91 -20.15
N LEU A 322 5.24 -0.36 -19.11
CA LEU A 322 5.84 -0.21 -17.79
C LEU A 322 5.48 -1.43 -16.94
N TRP A 323 6.48 -2.14 -16.43
CA TRP A 323 6.25 -3.07 -15.32
C TRP A 323 6.36 -2.32 -13.99
N THR A 324 5.29 -2.40 -13.19
CA THR A 324 5.22 -1.94 -11.80
C THR A 324 4.63 -3.06 -10.92
N GLY A 325 4.59 -2.82 -9.61
CA GLY A 325 4.21 -3.81 -8.62
C GLY A 325 5.22 -3.87 -7.48
N HIS A 326 4.87 -4.59 -6.43
CA HIS A 326 5.69 -4.71 -5.22
C HIS A 326 5.89 -6.17 -4.80
N TYR A 327 6.68 -6.36 -3.76
CA TYR A 327 6.98 -7.66 -3.16
C TYR A 327 6.55 -7.60 -1.68
N TRP A 328 7.19 -8.39 -0.82
CA TRP A 328 6.93 -8.41 0.62
C TRP A 328 7.99 -7.62 1.40
N GLU A 329 8.19 -6.35 1.07
CA GLU A 329 9.26 -5.56 1.67
C GLU A 329 9.11 -5.30 3.16
N HIS A 330 7.89 -5.37 3.68
CA HIS A 330 7.61 -5.28 5.11
C HIS A 330 7.82 -6.62 5.85
N ASP A 331 8.14 -7.73 5.17
CA ASP A 331 8.56 -8.98 5.84
C ASP A 331 10.06 -8.95 6.23
N TRP A 332 10.87 -8.16 5.51
CA TRP A 332 12.30 -8.00 5.81
C TRP A 332 12.51 -7.60 7.29
N PRO A 333 13.39 -8.26 8.05
CA PRO A 333 14.55 -9.07 7.61
C PRO A 333 14.28 -10.58 7.41
N SER A 334 13.03 -11.03 7.39
CA SER A 334 12.71 -12.39 6.94
C SER A 334 13.01 -12.53 5.45
N MET A 335 13.58 -13.67 5.05
CA MET A 335 13.80 -14.05 3.65
C MET A 335 12.76 -15.08 3.17
N TYR A 336 11.63 -15.20 3.88
CA TYR A 336 10.64 -16.25 3.62
C TYR A 336 9.99 -16.07 2.26
N GLN A 337 9.58 -14.85 1.95
CA GLN A 337 8.90 -14.50 0.71
C GLN A 337 9.87 -14.27 -0.47
N GLY A 338 11.08 -13.77 -0.18
CA GLY A 338 12.11 -13.43 -1.16
C GLY A 338 13.43 -13.05 -0.47
N GLY A 339 14.55 -13.05 -1.20
CA GLY A 339 15.88 -12.87 -0.60
C GLY A 339 16.45 -11.45 -0.56
N ASP A 340 16.02 -10.56 -1.46
CA ASP A 340 16.43 -9.14 -1.54
C ASP A 340 15.41 -8.37 -2.40
N ASN A 341 14.65 -7.44 -1.81
CA ASN A 341 13.61 -6.70 -2.52
C ASN A 341 14.21 -5.71 -3.54
N MET A 342 15.32 -5.06 -3.21
CA MET A 342 16.01 -4.14 -4.13
C MET A 342 16.49 -4.87 -5.39
N ALA A 343 16.98 -6.10 -5.24
CA ALA A 343 17.37 -6.94 -6.38
C ALA A 343 16.21 -7.11 -7.38
N MET A 344 14.98 -7.23 -6.87
CA MET A 344 13.79 -7.34 -7.70
C MET A 344 13.38 -5.99 -8.32
N TYR A 345 13.35 -4.91 -7.52
CA TYR A 345 13.05 -3.55 -8.00
C TYR A 345 13.92 -3.11 -9.18
N ALA A 346 15.17 -3.58 -9.23
CA ALA A 346 16.11 -3.23 -10.29
C ALA A 346 15.70 -3.69 -11.70
N TRP A 347 14.67 -4.54 -11.80
CA TRP A 347 14.10 -5.05 -13.05
C TRP A 347 12.77 -4.40 -13.44
N HIS A 348 12.13 -3.63 -12.55
CA HIS A 348 10.91 -2.89 -12.88
C HIS A 348 11.23 -1.65 -13.72
N GLN A 349 10.41 -1.35 -14.73
CA GLN A 349 10.46 -0.04 -15.40
C GLN A 349 9.91 1.07 -14.48
N MET A 350 9.08 0.72 -13.49
CA MET A 350 8.59 1.59 -12.44
C MET A 350 8.53 0.77 -11.15
N PRO A 351 9.57 0.79 -10.29
CA PRO A 351 9.53 0.01 -9.06
C PRO A 351 8.44 0.54 -8.12
N ALA A 352 7.89 -0.34 -7.28
CA ALA A 352 6.86 0.01 -6.32
C ALA A 352 7.01 -0.75 -4.99
N ILE A 353 6.29 -0.26 -3.99
CA ILE A 353 6.14 -0.82 -2.65
C ILE A 353 4.66 -0.80 -2.25
N ASP A 354 4.37 -1.33 -1.07
CA ASP A 354 3.10 -1.30 -0.40
C ASP A 354 3.24 -0.77 1.04
N MET A 355 2.53 0.32 1.31
CA MET A 355 2.52 1.04 2.58
C MET A 355 1.07 1.23 3.05
N LEU A 356 0.50 0.15 3.55
CA LEU A 356 -0.85 0.03 4.10
C LEU A 356 -0.96 0.57 5.54
N PHE A 357 -2.18 0.50 6.06
CA PHE A 357 -2.54 0.80 7.46
C PHE A 357 -2.22 2.23 7.90
N ASN A 358 -2.77 2.64 9.04
CA ASN A 358 -2.48 3.92 9.69
C ASN A 358 -1.82 3.70 11.07
N GLN A 359 -0.85 2.77 11.12
CA GLN A 359 -0.06 2.45 12.32
C GLN A 359 1.38 2.94 12.16
N TYR A 360 1.62 4.22 12.47
CA TYR A 360 2.97 4.79 12.37
C TYR A 360 3.95 4.14 13.36
N ASN A 361 4.98 3.49 12.84
CA ASN A 361 6.07 2.91 13.62
C ASN A 361 7.38 2.97 12.83
N ASP A 362 8.26 3.90 13.20
CA ASP A 362 9.55 4.09 12.54
C ASP A 362 10.71 3.29 13.17
N GLN A 363 10.41 2.48 14.20
CA GLN A 363 11.37 1.64 14.90
C GLN A 363 11.40 0.20 14.37
N SER A 364 10.29 -0.26 13.78
CA SER A 364 10.18 -1.63 13.28
C SER A 364 10.58 -1.70 11.81
N PRO A 365 11.46 -2.64 11.43
CA PRO A 365 11.71 -2.93 10.02
C PRO A 365 10.50 -3.59 9.34
N GLN A 366 9.47 -4.01 10.08
CA GLN A 366 8.28 -4.67 9.54
C GLN A 366 7.02 -3.79 9.60
N ALA A 367 7.18 -2.49 9.88
CA ALA A 367 6.06 -1.57 9.80
C ALA A 367 5.63 -1.39 8.33
N GLN A 368 4.34 -1.15 8.12
CA GLN A 368 3.80 -0.66 6.85
C GLN A 368 3.94 0.87 6.82
N PHE A 369 3.31 1.59 7.75
CA PHE A 369 3.55 3.03 7.91
C PHE A 369 4.72 3.34 8.87
N GLY A 370 5.74 4.09 8.39
CA GLY A 370 6.92 4.49 9.18
C GLY A 370 8.20 3.72 8.83
N ASN A 371 8.13 2.72 7.97
CA ASN A 371 9.27 1.92 7.51
C ASN A 371 10.16 2.69 6.51
N VAL A 372 10.99 3.58 7.06
CA VAL A 372 11.96 4.39 6.30
C VAL A 372 12.80 3.54 5.35
N ARG A 373 13.26 2.37 5.81
CA ARG A 373 14.12 1.48 5.02
C ARG A 373 13.45 1.05 3.72
N ALA A 374 12.20 0.59 3.75
CA ALA A 374 11.49 0.12 2.55
C ALA A 374 11.31 1.24 1.49
N VAL A 375 10.92 2.45 1.90
CA VAL A 375 10.78 3.57 0.93
C VAL A 375 12.13 4.01 0.37
N LYS A 376 13.20 3.92 1.18
CA LYS A 376 14.57 4.23 0.74
C LYS A 376 15.15 3.15 -0.17
N GLU A 377 14.84 1.88 0.02
CA GLU A 377 15.16 0.80 -0.93
C GLU A 377 14.61 1.12 -2.32
N LEU A 378 13.29 1.40 -2.39
CA LEU A 378 12.58 1.76 -3.61
C LEU A 378 13.25 2.91 -4.36
N ARG A 379 13.46 4.03 -3.65
CA ARG A 379 14.09 5.21 -4.24
C ARG A 379 15.51 4.95 -4.71
N SER A 380 16.30 4.20 -3.94
CA SER A 380 17.70 3.94 -4.24
C SER A 380 17.83 3.07 -5.49
N ALA A 381 17.00 2.03 -5.59
CA ALA A 381 16.91 1.21 -6.79
C ALA A 381 16.49 2.04 -8.02
N ALA A 382 15.48 2.91 -7.89
CA ALA A 382 15.05 3.80 -8.96
C ALA A 382 16.17 4.78 -9.41
N ASN A 383 16.88 5.39 -8.45
CA ASN A 383 18.02 6.27 -8.72
C ASN A 383 19.14 5.54 -9.47
N GLN A 384 19.51 4.35 -9.03
CA GLN A 384 20.62 3.56 -9.59
C GLN A 384 20.30 2.97 -10.97
N THR A 385 19.03 2.64 -11.23
CA THR A 385 18.58 2.13 -12.53
C THR A 385 18.19 3.22 -13.52
N GLY A 386 17.84 4.41 -13.03
CA GLY A 386 17.40 5.55 -13.84
C GLY A 386 15.88 5.62 -14.02
N CYS A 387 15.09 4.84 -13.26
CA CYS A 387 13.64 4.93 -13.26
C CYS A 387 13.17 6.29 -12.74
N VAL A 388 12.22 6.92 -13.43
CA VAL A 388 11.73 8.26 -13.11
C VAL A 388 10.57 8.22 -12.13
N ARG A 389 9.75 7.18 -12.25
CA ARG A 389 8.54 6.99 -11.46
C ARG A 389 8.74 5.87 -10.43
N THR A 390 8.15 6.08 -9.26
CA THR A 390 8.13 5.15 -8.12
C THR A 390 6.72 5.11 -7.58
N LEU A 391 6.14 3.92 -7.44
CA LEU A 391 4.75 3.76 -7.02
C LEU A 391 4.66 3.25 -5.58
N SER A 392 3.56 3.55 -4.91
CA SER A 392 3.16 2.89 -3.67
C SER A 392 1.69 2.50 -3.73
N GLU A 393 1.38 1.25 -3.41
CA GLU A 393 0.04 0.85 -2.95
C GLU A 393 -0.16 1.40 -1.53
N THR A 394 -1.30 2.06 -1.30
CA THR A 394 -1.43 2.93 -0.12
C THR A 394 -2.85 2.92 0.47
N TYR A 395 -2.93 3.08 1.80
CA TYR A 395 -4.13 3.24 2.65
C TYR A 395 -4.93 1.97 2.98
N GLY A 396 -4.71 0.87 2.26
CA GLY A 396 -5.49 -0.35 2.47
C GLY A 396 -5.50 -0.81 3.92
N GLY A 397 -6.67 -1.19 4.41
CA GLY A 397 -6.85 -1.61 5.80
C GLY A 397 -6.54 -0.56 6.86
N GLY A 398 -6.39 0.72 6.52
CA GLY A 398 -6.25 1.82 7.50
C GLY A 398 -7.51 2.04 8.35
N GLY A 399 -8.66 1.57 7.86
CA GLY A 399 -9.96 1.63 8.51
C GLY A 399 -10.90 2.64 7.87
N TRP A 400 -12.19 2.45 8.15
CA TRP A 400 -13.22 3.38 7.70
C TRP A 400 -13.13 4.77 8.35
N ASP A 401 -12.31 4.91 9.40
CA ASP A 401 -12.09 6.13 10.19
C ASP A 401 -10.90 6.99 9.75
N GLU A 402 -10.23 6.64 8.65
CA GLU A 402 -9.20 7.51 8.11
C GLU A 402 -9.76 8.89 7.71
N THR A 403 -8.99 9.92 8.05
CA THR A 403 -9.31 11.32 7.78
C THR A 403 -8.44 11.86 6.64
N PHE A 404 -8.81 13.02 6.07
CA PHE A 404 -7.96 13.67 5.07
C PHE A 404 -6.59 14.06 5.63
N ARG A 405 -6.52 14.32 6.95
CA ARG A 405 -5.25 14.52 7.67
C ARG A 405 -4.39 13.25 7.64
N ASP A 406 -4.98 12.08 7.87
CA ASP A 406 -4.27 10.80 7.85
C ASP A 406 -3.77 10.48 6.44
N PHE A 407 -4.64 10.60 5.43
CA PHE A 407 -4.26 10.41 4.03
C PHE A 407 -3.12 11.31 3.61
N LYS A 408 -3.20 12.60 3.95
CA LYS A 408 -2.13 13.57 3.67
C LYS A 408 -0.83 13.20 4.37
N ARG A 409 -0.88 12.90 5.69
CA ARG A 409 0.30 12.59 6.51
C ARG A 409 1.06 11.38 5.96
N LEU A 410 0.35 10.31 5.62
CA LEU A 410 0.95 9.07 5.15
C LEU A 410 1.56 9.25 3.76
N GLY A 411 0.81 9.85 2.82
CA GLY A 411 1.34 10.14 1.48
C GLY A 411 2.49 11.17 1.48
N ASP A 412 2.47 12.17 2.36
CA ASP A 412 3.56 13.14 2.51
C ASP A 412 4.86 12.47 2.95
N TRP A 413 4.77 11.57 3.93
CA TRP A 413 5.92 10.80 4.42
C TRP A 413 6.54 9.96 3.30
N GLU A 414 5.71 9.26 2.53
CA GLU A 414 6.17 8.45 1.40
C GLU A 414 6.80 9.32 0.30
N TYR A 415 6.18 10.44 -0.06
CA TYR A 415 6.67 11.33 -1.10
C TYR A 415 7.98 12.01 -0.70
N ALA A 416 8.14 12.40 0.57
CA ALA A 416 9.40 12.95 1.07
C ALA A 416 10.55 11.92 1.01
N LEU A 417 10.25 10.64 1.20
CA LEU A 417 11.27 9.59 1.19
C LEU A 417 11.60 9.08 -0.21
N GLY A 418 10.63 9.07 -1.14
CA GLY A 418 10.91 8.85 -2.56
C GLY A 418 9.81 8.22 -3.41
N VAL A 419 8.58 8.02 -2.90
CA VAL A 419 7.41 7.69 -3.73
C VAL A 419 7.01 8.92 -4.56
N ASN A 420 6.52 8.72 -5.77
CA ASN A 420 5.98 9.82 -6.56
C ASN A 420 4.76 9.44 -7.42
N PHE A 421 4.20 8.25 -7.25
CA PHE A 421 2.95 7.83 -7.86
C PHE A 421 2.14 7.04 -6.83
N MET A 422 0.97 7.53 -6.47
CA MET A 422 0.12 6.89 -5.47
C MET A 422 -0.91 5.99 -6.14
N ASN A 423 -1.09 4.80 -5.57
CA ASN A 423 -2.09 3.82 -5.94
C ASN A 423 -2.98 3.48 -4.73
N GLN A 424 -4.19 4.01 -4.71
CA GLN A 424 -5.09 3.85 -3.58
C GLN A 424 -5.72 2.46 -3.54
N HIS A 425 -5.63 1.82 -2.37
CA HIS A 425 -6.31 0.58 -2.03
C HIS A 425 -7.57 0.89 -1.19
N LEU A 426 -8.81 0.69 -1.63
CA LEU A 426 -9.34 0.15 -2.91
C LEU A 426 -10.53 0.96 -3.43
N SER A 427 -10.96 0.71 -4.68
CA SER A 427 -12.19 1.27 -5.27
C SER A 427 -13.12 0.16 -5.79
N HIS A 428 -13.99 -0.38 -4.91
CA HIS A 428 -14.92 -1.46 -5.24
C HIS A 428 -16.05 -1.07 -6.19
N MET A 429 -16.40 -1.96 -7.13
CA MET A 429 -17.65 -1.86 -7.90
C MET A 429 -18.88 -2.03 -7.01
N THR A 430 -18.78 -2.90 -6.01
CA THR A 430 -19.82 -3.11 -5.01
C THR A 430 -19.24 -3.50 -3.66
N ILE A 431 -19.93 -3.12 -2.59
CA ILE A 431 -19.65 -3.53 -1.21
C ILE A 431 -20.63 -4.60 -0.69
N ALA A 432 -21.46 -5.19 -1.56
CA ALA A 432 -22.42 -6.21 -1.16
C ALA A 432 -21.75 -7.45 -0.55
N GLY A 433 -22.40 -8.10 0.41
CA GLY A 433 -21.90 -9.25 1.12
C GLY A 433 -20.61 -8.93 1.87
N ALA A 434 -19.65 -9.84 1.79
CA ALA A 434 -18.41 -9.72 2.55
C ALA A 434 -17.43 -8.63 2.03
N ARG A 435 -17.64 -8.05 0.84
CA ARG A 435 -16.68 -7.08 0.26
C ARG A 435 -16.58 -5.77 1.05
N LYS A 436 -17.58 -5.41 1.86
CA LYS A 436 -17.49 -4.23 2.76
C LYS A 436 -16.45 -4.38 3.89
N TYR A 437 -15.95 -5.58 4.13
CA TYR A 437 -14.97 -5.89 5.17
C TYR A 437 -13.54 -5.99 4.63
N ASP A 438 -13.38 -5.92 3.30
CA ASP A 438 -12.12 -6.09 2.58
C ASP A 438 -11.27 -4.82 2.65
N TYR A 439 -10.42 -4.76 3.68
CA TYR A 439 -9.37 -3.74 3.86
C TYR A 439 -9.81 -2.28 3.61
N PRO A 440 -10.85 -1.76 4.29
CA PRO A 440 -11.26 -0.35 4.16
C PRO A 440 -10.12 0.63 4.53
N PRO A 441 -10.12 1.87 4.00
CA PRO A 441 -11.24 2.58 3.39
C PRO A 441 -11.44 2.28 1.89
N VAL A 442 -12.53 2.80 1.32
CA VAL A 442 -12.79 2.68 -0.13
C VAL A 442 -12.96 4.05 -0.80
N PHE A 443 -12.35 4.19 -1.97
CA PHE A 443 -12.28 5.44 -2.74
C PHE A 443 -13.38 5.49 -3.80
N THR A 444 -14.65 5.55 -3.34
CA THR A 444 -15.83 5.65 -4.20
C THR A 444 -16.88 6.59 -3.59
N ARG A 445 -17.99 6.84 -4.31
CA ARG A 445 -19.13 7.65 -3.84
C ARG A 445 -19.74 7.20 -2.50
N LEU A 446 -19.48 5.97 -2.07
CA LEU A 446 -19.89 5.46 -0.76
C LEU A 446 -19.30 6.30 0.39
N SER A 447 -18.04 6.75 0.24
CA SER A 447 -17.34 7.49 1.28
C SER A 447 -17.95 8.90 1.46
N PRO A 448 -18.35 9.31 2.68
CA PRO A 448 -19.02 10.60 2.93
C PRO A 448 -18.25 11.84 2.43
N TRP A 449 -16.94 11.74 2.35
CA TRP A 449 -16.00 12.78 1.93
C TRP A 449 -15.63 12.72 0.44
N TRP A 450 -16.21 11.80 -0.35
CA TRP A 450 -15.83 11.56 -1.74
C TRP A 450 -15.87 12.80 -2.63
N GLU A 451 -16.88 13.66 -2.45
CA GLU A 451 -17.06 14.89 -3.24
C GLU A 451 -15.94 15.92 -3.03
N ASP A 452 -15.08 15.72 -2.03
CA ASP A 452 -13.95 16.57 -1.69
C ASP A 452 -12.59 15.92 -2.01
N TYR A 453 -12.57 14.65 -2.44
CA TYR A 453 -11.32 13.88 -2.59
C TYR A 453 -10.37 14.44 -3.65
N LYS A 454 -10.91 15.16 -4.66
CA LYS A 454 -10.10 15.89 -5.65
C LYS A 454 -9.01 16.78 -5.01
N VAL A 455 -9.24 17.33 -3.82
CA VAL A 455 -8.25 18.17 -3.13
C VAL A 455 -6.96 17.40 -2.85
N LEU A 456 -7.06 16.15 -2.36
CA LEU A 456 -5.90 15.29 -2.12
C LEU A 456 -5.26 14.82 -3.43
N ASN A 457 -6.07 14.43 -4.42
CA ASN A 457 -5.54 14.00 -5.71
C ASN A 457 -4.80 15.11 -6.45
N ASP A 458 -5.30 16.35 -6.43
CA ASP A 458 -4.59 17.50 -6.99
C ASP A 458 -3.30 17.78 -6.21
N TYR A 459 -3.36 17.73 -4.88
CA TYR A 459 -2.19 17.90 -4.01
C TYR A 459 -1.07 16.90 -4.36
N PHE A 460 -1.38 15.60 -4.38
CA PHE A 460 -0.40 14.58 -4.72
C PHE A 460 0.01 14.62 -6.19
N ALA A 461 -0.85 15.05 -7.12
CA ALA A 461 -0.47 15.25 -8.51
C ALA A 461 0.58 16.36 -8.67
N ARG A 462 0.46 17.44 -7.89
CA ARG A 462 1.43 18.55 -7.89
C ARG A 462 2.76 18.12 -7.32
N LEU A 463 2.74 17.39 -6.19
CA LEU A 463 3.94 16.78 -5.63
C LEU A 463 4.57 15.80 -6.63
N SER A 464 3.77 14.93 -7.24
CA SER A 464 4.21 13.96 -8.23
C SER A 464 4.90 14.62 -9.44
N LEU A 465 4.34 15.73 -9.93
CA LEU A 465 4.92 16.52 -11.03
C LEU A 465 6.33 17.01 -10.66
N VAL A 466 6.54 17.62 -9.49
CA VAL A 466 7.83 18.26 -9.19
C VAL A 466 8.84 17.31 -8.50
N LEU A 467 8.38 16.27 -7.80
CA LEU A 467 9.25 15.30 -7.12
C LEU A 467 9.69 14.14 -8.01
N SER A 468 9.07 13.95 -9.18
CA SER A 468 9.54 13.00 -10.21
C SER A 468 10.46 13.62 -11.26
N GLN A 469 10.56 14.95 -11.34
CA GLN A 469 11.39 15.69 -12.31
C GLN A 469 12.60 16.37 -11.64
N GLY A 470 13.63 16.75 -12.41
CA GLY A 470 14.96 17.04 -11.88
C GLY A 470 15.68 15.78 -11.37
N GLU A 471 16.77 15.93 -10.63
CA GLU A 471 17.55 14.80 -10.10
C GLU A 471 17.73 14.88 -8.59
N GLN A 472 17.81 13.72 -7.95
CA GLN A 472 18.24 13.65 -6.56
C GLN A 472 19.68 13.14 -6.52
N MET A 473 20.59 14.00 -6.06
CA MET A 473 22.03 13.80 -6.17
C MET A 473 22.65 13.49 -4.81
N ASN A 474 22.73 12.20 -4.50
CA ASN A 474 23.29 11.68 -3.25
C ASN A 474 24.77 11.29 -3.44
N ASP A 475 25.66 11.77 -2.56
CA ASP A 475 27.10 11.44 -2.59
C ASP A 475 27.47 10.23 -1.71
N ILE A 476 26.50 9.68 -0.96
CA ILE A 476 26.71 8.63 0.04
C ILE A 476 25.95 7.37 -0.37
N LEU A 477 26.65 6.24 -0.41
CA LEU A 477 26.07 4.90 -0.51
C LEU A 477 26.13 4.20 0.85
N VAL A 478 24.99 3.81 1.40
CA VAL A 478 24.90 2.99 2.62
C VAL A 478 24.60 1.56 2.22
N LEU A 479 25.50 0.61 2.48
CA LEU A 479 25.22 -0.79 2.17
C LEU A 479 24.13 -1.34 3.08
N GLU A 480 23.23 -2.14 2.52
CA GLU A 480 22.26 -2.87 3.31
C GLU A 480 22.87 -4.18 3.85
N PRO A 481 22.69 -4.53 5.14
CA PRO A 481 23.29 -5.73 5.72
C PRO A 481 22.54 -7.04 5.36
N THR A 482 21.80 -7.07 4.24
CA THR A 482 20.99 -8.22 3.80
C THR A 482 21.84 -9.50 3.66
N THR A 483 23.04 -9.43 3.11
CA THR A 483 23.94 -10.60 2.99
C THR A 483 24.51 -11.06 4.33
N THR A 484 24.54 -10.18 5.34
CA THR A 484 24.85 -10.56 6.72
C THR A 484 23.66 -11.28 7.37
N ILE A 485 22.43 -10.85 7.10
CA ILE A 485 21.21 -11.53 7.56
C ILE A 485 21.14 -12.93 6.97
N TRP A 486 21.54 -13.13 5.71
CA TRP A 486 21.61 -14.44 5.07
C TRP A 486 22.51 -15.45 5.79
N LEU A 487 23.50 -15.00 6.55
CA LEU A 487 24.32 -15.91 7.37
C LEU A 487 23.49 -16.62 8.44
N TYR A 488 22.43 -15.97 8.91
CA TYR A 488 21.65 -16.38 10.08
C TYR A 488 20.26 -16.90 9.73
N TYR A 489 19.67 -16.42 8.63
CA TYR A 489 18.35 -16.84 8.20
C TYR A 489 18.29 -18.35 7.86
N SER A 490 17.18 -18.99 8.24
CA SER A 490 16.87 -20.37 7.90
C SER A 490 15.36 -20.57 7.82
N TYR A 491 14.89 -21.31 6.82
CA TYR A 491 13.46 -21.66 6.70
C TYR A 491 12.95 -22.60 7.81
N VAL A 492 13.86 -23.23 8.56
CA VAL A 492 13.51 -24.23 9.59
C VAL A 492 13.96 -23.85 10.99
N MET A 493 14.61 -22.70 11.14
CA MET A 493 15.03 -22.17 12.44
C MET A 493 14.81 -20.68 12.51
N ASN A 494 14.28 -20.21 13.64
CA ASN A 494 14.21 -18.80 13.94
C ASN A 494 15.48 -18.35 14.68
N ASP A 495 16.32 -17.52 14.04
CA ASP A 495 17.50 -16.93 14.66
C ASP A 495 17.22 -15.44 14.96
N PRO A 496 17.17 -15.03 16.24
CA PRO A 496 16.80 -13.66 16.62
C PRO A 496 17.76 -12.60 16.06
N ARG A 497 19.00 -12.98 15.70
CA ARG A 497 19.97 -12.06 15.09
C ARG A 497 19.47 -11.43 13.80
N CYS A 498 18.60 -12.11 13.04
CA CYS A 498 18.01 -11.52 11.83
C CYS A 498 17.24 -10.24 12.18
N MET A 499 16.37 -10.31 13.19
CA MET A 499 15.59 -9.16 13.65
C MET A 499 16.45 -8.12 14.36
N GLU A 500 17.49 -8.53 15.10
CA GLU A 500 18.44 -7.60 15.73
C GLU A 500 19.17 -6.74 14.69
N ILE A 501 19.72 -7.37 13.64
CA ILE A 501 20.38 -6.69 12.51
C ILE A 501 19.37 -5.79 11.79
N GLY A 502 18.18 -6.31 11.47
CA GLY A 502 17.14 -5.55 10.78
C GLY A 502 16.70 -4.31 11.55
N SER A 503 16.45 -4.46 12.84
CA SER A 503 16.07 -3.34 13.73
C SER A 503 17.22 -2.34 13.91
N ALA A 504 18.48 -2.80 13.97
CA ALA A 504 19.63 -1.92 14.05
C ALA A 504 19.78 -1.08 12.78
N PHE A 505 19.54 -1.68 11.60
CA PHE A 505 19.59 -0.98 10.33
C PHE A 505 18.42 0.01 10.17
N GLN A 506 17.18 -0.40 10.51
CA GLN A 506 16.02 0.50 10.53
C GLN A 506 16.30 1.74 11.38
N ARG A 507 16.77 1.57 12.62
CA ARG A 507 17.14 2.71 13.48
C ARG A 507 18.25 3.57 12.89
N PHE A 508 19.23 2.96 12.23
CA PHE A 508 20.33 3.68 11.59
C PHE A 508 19.82 4.59 10.47
N VAL A 509 19.00 4.07 9.54
CA VAL A 509 18.45 4.85 8.43
C VAL A 509 17.42 5.89 8.89
N THR A 510 16.56 5.56 9.86
CA THR A 510 15.62 6.51 10.47
C THR A 510 16.36 7.68 11.12
N THR A 511 17.46 7.41 11.83
CA THR A 511 18.30 8.45 12.44
C THR A 511 18.95 9.35 11.39
N LEU A 512 19.41 8.78 10.27
CA LEU A 512 19.94 9.56 9.15
C LEU A 512 18.88 10.45 8.49
N GLU A 513 17.68 9.93 8.24
CA GLU A 513 16.59 10.73 7.67
C GLU A 513 16.16 11.87 8.60
N LYS A 514 16.05 11.60 9.91
CA LYS A 514 15.73 12.61 10.93
C LYS A 514 16.86 13.61 11.17
N ALA A 515 18.07 13.30 10.74
CA ALA A 515 19.21 14.22 10.69
C ALA A 515 19.37 14.90 9.32
N GLN A 516 18.40 14.73 8.42
CA GLN A 516 18.37 15.28 7.07
C GLN A 516 19.61 14.90 6.22
N ALA A 517 20.14 13.68 6.41
CA ALA A 517 21.23 13.16 5.59
C ALA A 517 20.74 12.68 4.21
N GLU A 518 21.51 12.96 3.17
CA GLU A 518 21.19 12.57 1.79
C GLU A 518 22.04 11.38 1.33
N TYR A 519 21.42 10.21 1.18
CA TYR A 519 22.06 8.95 0.80
C TYR A 519 21.15 8.06 -0.05
N ASP A 520 21.75 7.12 -0.78
CA ASP A 520 21.09 5.95 -1.35
C ASP A 520 21.54 4.68 -0.60
N LEU A 521 20.67 3.68 -0.58
CA LEU A 521 20.97 2.31 -0.13
C LEU A 521 21.63 1.50 -1.25
N GLY A 522 22.51 0.58 -0.87
CA GLY A 522 23.22 -0.32 -1.78
C GLY A 522 22.91 -1.79 -1.48
N SER A 523 22.18 -2.43 -2.40
CA SER A 523 22.07 -3.89 -2.45
C SER A 523 23.32 -4.47 -3.11
N GLU A 524 23.92 -5.47 -2.47
CA GLU A 524 25.08 -6.16 -3.02
C GLU A 524 24.74 -6.95 -4.29
N HIS A 525 23.48 -7.35 -4.46
CA HIS A 525 22.99 -8.00 -5.67
C HIS A 525 22.94 -7.02 -6.86
N ILE A 526 22.46 -5.79 -6.65
CA ILE A 526 22.52 -4.74 -7.68
C ILE A 526 23.98 -4.39 -8.00
N ILE A 527 24.82 -4.25 -6.97
CA ILE A 527 26.25 -3.90 -7.13
C ILE A 527 26.98 -4.98 -7.94
N LYS A 528 26.64 -6.25 -7.78
CA LYS A 528 27.22 -7.36 -8.56
C LYS A 528 27.12 -7.11 -10.06
N ASP A 529 25.96 -6.66 -10.54
CA ASP A 529 25.69 -6.51 -11.97
C ASP A 529 25.94 -5.09 -12.50
N ARG A 530 25.85 -4.08 -11.63
CA ARG A 530 25.86 -2.65 -12.02
C ARG A 530 26.95 -1.82 -11.33
N GLY A 531 27.77 -2.44 -10.50
CA GLY A 531 28.85 -1.80 -9.74
C GLY A 531 30.11 -1.55 -10.57
N SER A 532 30.75 -0.40 -10.38
CA SER A 532 32.10 -0.14 -10.88
C SER A 532 32.79 0.98 -10.09
N VAL A 533 34.09 1.19 -10.30
CA VAL A 533 34.82 2.36 -9.77
C VAL A 533 35.29 3.21 -10.94
N ARG A 534 34.87 4.48 -10.99
CA ARG A 534 35.22 5.42 -12.06
C ARG A 534 35.50 6.81 -11.49
N GLY A 535 36.60 7.42 -11.91
CA GLY A 535 36.96 8.79 -11.49
C GLY A 535 37.07 8.96 -9.96
N GLY A 536 37.52 7.93 -9.24
CA GLY A 536 37.60 7.95 -7.78
C GLY A 536 36.26 7.83 -7.04
N LYS A 537 35.16 7.55 -7.75
CA LYS A 537 33.82 7.36 -7.19
C LYS A 537 33.38 5.90 -7.27
N PHE A 538 32.61 5.45 -6.30
CA PHE A 538 31.91 4.15 -6.34
C PHE A 538 30.64 4.34 -7.17
N VAL A 539 30.47 3.59 -8.25
CA VAL A 539 29.37 3.77 -9.19
C VAL A 539 28.44 2.57 -9.10
N VAL A 540 27.14 2.81 -8.97
CA VAL A 540 26.08 1.79 -9.10
C VAL A 540 25.11 2.27 -10.17
N GLY A 541 25.17 1.63 -11.35
CA GLY A 541 24.35 1.99 -12.50
C GLY A 541 24.50 3.46 -12.92
N LYS A 542 23.48 4.27 -12.64
CA LYS A 542 23.38 5.69 -13.01
C LYS A 542 23.85 6.66 -11.93
N ARG A 543 24.26 6.18 -10.75
CA ARG A 543 24.70 7.01 -9.63
C ARG A 543 26.17 6.76 -9.28
N ALA A 544 26.81 7.80 -8.75
CA ALA A 544 28.22 7.80 -8.37
C ALA A 544 28.37 8.43 -6.98
N TYR A 545 29.11 7.75 -6.10
CA TYR A 545 29.18 8.05 -4.68
C TYR A 545 30.61 8.38 -4.26
N ALA A 546 30.75 9.45 -3.48
CA ALA A 546 32.00 9.90 -2.87
C ALA A 546 32.37 9.08 -1.63
N LYS A 547 31.35 8.52 -0.96
CA LYS A 547 31.47 7.81 0.31
C LYS A 547 30.70 6.49 0.24
N VAL A 548 31.29 5.44 0.79
CA VAL A 548 30.62 4.15 1.03
C VAL A 548 30.57 3.92 2.54
N VAL A 549 29.40 3.57 3.05
CA VAL A 549 29.13 3.35 4.48
C VAL A 549 28.81 1.88 4.71
N ILE A 550 29.51 1.28 5.66
CA ILE A 550 29.20 -0.05 6.21
C ILE A 550 28.45 0.16 7.53
N PRO A 551 27.13 -0.15 7.59
CA PRO A 551 26.32 0.13 8.77
C PRO A 551 26.66 -0.82 9.95
N PRO A 552 26.12 -0.55 11.15
CA PRO A 552 26.30 -1.40 12.31
C PRO A 552 25.96 -2.87 12.03
N MET A 553 26.60 -3.79 12.76
CA MET A 553 26.37 -5.24 12.70
C MET A 553 26.69 -5.92 11.36
N THR A 554 27.21 -5.22 10.35
CA THR A 554 27.63 -5.84 9.09
C THR A 554 28.84 -6.76 9.30
N GLU A 555 28.67 -8.06 9.07
CA GLU A 555 29.73 -9.06 9.20
C GLU A 555 30.29 -9.53 7.85
N ASN A 556 29.45 -9.53 6.82
CA ASN A 556 29.72 -10.06 5.49
C ASN A 556 29.72 -8.97 4.42
N LEU A 557 30.55 -9.17 3.39
CA LEU A 557 30.48 -8.51 2.10
C LEU A 557 30.55 -9.58 1.00
N ASN A 558 29.87 -9.39 -0.11
CA ASN A 558 30.08 -10.24 -1.28
C ASN A 558 31.43 -9.94 -1.93
N ALA A 559 32.08 -10.95 -2.52
CA ALA A 559 33.42 -10.80 -3.10
C ALA A 559 33.50 -9.68 -4.15
N GLY A 560 32.46 -9.54 -4.99
CA GLY A 560 32.35 -8.47 -5.97
C GLY A 560 32.34 -7.08 -5.32
N THR A 561 31.51 -6.89 -4.29
CA THR A 561 31.41 -5.64 -3.52
C THR A 561 32.74 -5.31 -2.83
N PHE A 562 33.35 -6.30 -2.17
CA PHE A 562 34.65 -6.10 -1.50
C PHE A 562 35.74 -5.69 -2.50
N SER A 563 35.80 -6.33 -3.67
CA SER A 563 36.75 -5.96 -4.73
C SER A 563 36.56 -4.51 -5.19
N LEU A 564 35.32 -4.05 -5.34
CA LEU A 564 35.01 -2.66 -5.71
C LEU A 564 35.34 -1.68 -4.59
N ILE A 565 35.06 -2.01 -3.33
CA ILE A 565 35.42 -1.18 -2.17
C ILE A 565 36.94 -1.00 -2.10
N ARG A 566 37.71 -2.07 -2.32
CA ARG A 566 39.18 -2.00 -2.35
C ARG A 566 39.65 -1.04 -3.43
N GLN A 567 39.19 -1.20 -4.66
CA GLN A 567 39.52 -0.31 -5.78
C GLN A 567 39.14 1.15 -5.49
N PHE A 568 37.96 1.36 -4.89
CA PHE A 568 37.45 2.69 -4.54
C PHE A 568 38.33 3.39 -3.50
N VAL A 569 38.68 2.70 -2.41
CA VAL A 569 39.55 3.25 -1.36
C VAL A 569 40.96 3.51 -1.90
N GLU A 570 41.51 2.60 -2.72
CA GLU A 570 42.80 2.79 -3.37
C GLU A 570 42.82 4.05 -4.24
N ALA A 571 41.73 4.27 -5.00
CA ALA A 571 41.51 5.45 -5.83
C ALA A 571 41.22 6.75 -5.05
N GLY A 572 41.21 6.72 -3.71
CA GLY A 572 41.00 7.90 -2.86
C GLY A 572 39.58 8.11 -2.35
N GLY A 573 38.67 7.17 -2.62
CA GLY A 573 37.33 7.13 -2.07
C GLY A 573 37.31 7.00 -0.56
N GLN A 574 36.26 7.53 0.09
CA GLN A 574 36.12 7.49 1.55
C GLN A 574 35.23 6.32 1.98
N LEU A 575 35.78 5.42 2.80
CA LEU A 575 35.02 4.36 3.46
C LEU A 575 34.72 4.78 4.92
N VAL A 576 33.46 4.66 5.32
CA VAL A 576 32.99 4.94 6.68
C VAL A 576 32.47 3.64 7.30
N LEU A 577 32.98 3.25 8.46
CA LEU A 577 32.65 1.99 9.13
C LEU A 577 31.97 2.22 10.48
N PHE A 578 30.82 1.57 10.66
CA PHE A 578 30.18 1.33 11.96
C PHE A 578 30.28 -0.14 12.41
N ALA A 579 30.78 -1.01 11.53
CA ALA A 579 31.14 -2.39 11.83
C ALA A 579 32.44 -2.77 11.10
N LYS A 580 33.20 -3.72 11.66
CA LYS A 580 34.37 -4.32 11.01
C LYS A 580 33.94 -5.67 10.42
N PRO A 581 33.55 -5.76 9.14
CA PRO A 581 33.21 -7.04 8.52
C PRO A 581 34.45 -7.94 8.51
N THR A 582 34.22 -9.24 8.64
CA THR A 582 35.27 -10.27 8.72
C THR A 582 35.05 -11.41 7.74
N LEU A 583 33.89 -11.43 7.08
CA LEU A 583 33.47 -12.47 6.15
C LEU A 583 33.37 -11.93 4.74
N VAL A 584 33.77 -12.75 3.77
CA VAL A 584 33.48 -12.56 2.34
C VAL A 584 32.77 -13.81 1.83
N ASP A 585 31.61 -13.63 1.20
CA ASP A 585 30.71 -14.72 0.78
C ASP A 585 30.44 -15.76 1.89
N GLY A 586 30.28 -15.27 3.13
CA GLY A 586 30.06 -16.08 4.34
C GLY A 586 31.29 -16.83 4.88
N ARG A 587 32.49 -16.63 4.31
CA ARG A 587 33.76 -17.23 4.77
C ARG A 587 34.68 -16.21 5.45
N PRO A 588 35.44 -16.58 6.48
CA PRO A 588 36.52 -15.74 7.01
C PRO A 588 37.48 -15.27 5.92
N SER A 589 37.74 -13.96 5.87
CA SER A 589 38.63 -13.36 4.87
C SER A 589 39.79 -12.61 5.55
N PRO A 590 40.99 -13.22 5.61
CA PRO A 590 42.20 -12.52 6.04
C PRO A 590 42.53 -11.33 5.14
N GLU A 591 42.22 -11.40 3.83
CA GLU A 591 42.43 -10.30 2.89
C GLU A 591 41.60 -9.06 3.26
N LEU A 592 40.35 -9.24 3.67
CA LEU A 592 39.50 -8.15 4.14
C LEU A 592 40.07 -7.53 5.43
N ALA A 593 40.49 -8.36 6.39
CA ALA A 593 41.10 -7.87 7.63
C ALA A 593 42.38 -7.06 7.35
N ASP A 594 43.29 -7.61 6.54
CA ASP A 594 44.53 -6.96 6.10
C ASP A 594 44.26 -5.63 5.38
N PHE A 595 43.27 -5.60 4.47
CA PHE A 595 42.88 -4.39 3.76
C PHE A 595 42.43 -3.29 4.71
N LEU A 596 41.57 -3.61 5.67
CA LEU A 596 41.04 -2.65 6.64
C LEU A 596 42.15 -2.10 7.56
N ASP A 597 43.09 -2.95 7.96
CA ASP A 597 44.19 -2.56 8.86
C ASP A 597 45.25 -1.72 8.11
N ARG A 598 45.64 -2.10 6.89
CA ARG A 598 46.59 -1.32 6.06
C ARG A 598 46.05 0.05 5.66
N ASN A 599 44.74 0.17 5.47
CA ASN A 599 44.08 1.43 5.10
C ASN A 599 43.50 2.16 6.31
N ALA A 600 43.90 1.82 7.55
CA ALA A 600 43.26 2.34 8.73
C ALA A 600 43.25 3.88 8.83
N SER A 601 44.28 4.55 8.31
CA SER A 601 44.38 6.02 8.25
C SER A 601 43.49 6.68 7.20
N ARG A 602 43.00 5.91 6.20
CA ARG A 602 42.13 6.39 5.11
C ARG A 602 40.65 6.08 5.36
N ILE A 603 40.36 5.25 6.37
CA ILE A 603 39.01 4.79 6.72
C ILE A 603 38.53 5.52 7.96
N ARG A 604 37.32 6.11 7.90
CA ARG A 604 36.67 6.68 9.07
C ARG A 604 35.93 5.59 9.83
N ARG A 605 36.12 5.54 11.15
CA ARG A 605 35.49 4.54 12.02
C ARG A 605 34.73 5.24 13.14
N TYR A 606 33.51 4.79 13.38
CA TYR A 606 32.66 5.26 14.46
C TYR A 606 32.10 4.05 15.23
N ALA A 607 31.96 4.20 16.54
CA ALA A 607 31.34 3.16 17.37
C ALA A 607 29.80 3.20 17.29
N ALA A 608 29.22 4.38 17.05
CA ALA A 608 27.79 4.60 16.93
C ALA A 608 27.53 5.82 16.03
N LEU A 609 26.31 5.91 15.50
CA LEU A 609 25.84 7.06 14.73
C LEU A 609 25.39 8.19 15.67
N ASP A 610 26.37 8.93 16.20
CA ASP A 610 26.14 10.10 17.05
C ASP A 610 26.20 11.42 16.24
N GLY A 611 25.95 12.55 16.90
CA GLY A 611 26.00 13.87 16.26
C GLY A 611 27.35 14.21 15.62
N LYS A 612 28.46 13.65 16.13
CA LYS A 612 29.79 13.84 15.54
C LYS A 612 29.92 13.04 14.25
N ALA A 613 29.54 11.77 14.25
CA ALA A 613 29.55 10.92 13.06
C ALA A 613 28.69 11.53 11.94
N ILE A 614 27.50 12.03 12.29
CA ILE A 614 26.58 12.73 11.38
C ILE A 614 27.25 13.99 10.80
N ALA A 615 27.73 14.89 11.65
CA ALA A 615 28.33 16.15 11.21
C ALA A 615 29.57 15.96 10.33
N GLU A 616 30.42 14.98 10.65
CA GLU A 616 31.66 14.76 9.92
C GLU A 616 31.46 14.01 8.59
N SER A 617 30.50 13.07 8.52
CA SER A 617 30.41 12.11 7.41
C SER A 617 29.14 12.23 6.57
N PHE A 618 28.05 12.81 7.10
CA PHE A 618 26.73 12.82 6.46
C PHE A 618 26.18 14.22 6.15
N ALA A 619 26.83 15.29 6.63
CA ALA A 619 26.47 16.65 6.25
C ALA A 619 26.67 16.91 4.75
N ASP A 620 25.78 17.75 4.17
CA ASP A 620 25.86 18.26 2.81
C ASP A 620 26.05 19.78 2.84
N ASP A 621 27.09 20.29 2.18
CA ASP A 621 27.35 21.73 2.11
C ASP A 621 26.33 22.47 1.22
N ARG A 622 25.55 21.74 0.40
CA ARG A 622 24.54 22.29 -0.51
C ARG A 622 23.20 22.59 0.19
N ILE A 623 22.96 22.04 1.36
CA ILE A 623 21.75 22.30 2.16
C ILE A 623 22.08 22.21 3.64
N ARG A 624 21.72 23.24 4.41
CA ARG A 624 22.03 23.29 5.85
C ARG A 624 20.77 23.46 6.68
N PHE A 625 20.52 22.51 7.56
CA PHE A 625 19.49 22.62 8.59
C PHE A 625 20.10 23.12 9.90
N CYS A 626 19.39 24.03 10.58
CA CYS A 626 19.79 24.62 11.86
C CYS A 626 18.61 24.61 12.83
N ASN A 627 18.89 24.37 14.11
CA ASN A 627 17.91 24.47 15.21
C ASN A 627 16.61 23.67 14.97
N VAL A 628 16.71 22.52 14.29
CA VAL A 628 15.54 21.67 14.03
C VAL A 628 15.02 21.08 15.33
N THR A 629 13.72 21.25 15.57
CA THR A 629 12.97 20.63 16.67
C THR A 629 11.70 19.97 16.12
N GLY A 630 11.13 19.03 16.87
CA GLY A 630 10.10 18.11 16.37
C GLY A 630 10.78 16.88 15.74
N ASN A 631 10.56 15.71 16.32
CA ASN A 631 11.36 14.51 16.04
C ASN A 631 10.95 13.75 14.76
N ASP A 632 9.96 14.22 14.00
CA ASP A 632 9.41 13.53 12.82
C ASP A 632 9.44 14.41 11.55
N LEU A 633 10.52 15.20 11.39
CA LEU A 633 10.76 15.99 10.18
C LEU A 633 11.53 15.16 9.14
N TYR A 634 10.92 15.00 7.96
CA TYR A 634 11.54 14.35 6.79
C TYR A 634 11.66 15.34 5.63
N HIS A 635 12.56 15.07 4.68
CA HIS A 635 12.79 15.97 3.56
C HIS A 635 13.13 15.26 2.25
N GLN A 636 12.82 15.92 1.13
CA GLN A 636 13.34 15.57 -0.19
C GLN A 636 13.89 16.80 -0.90
N ARG A 637 15.08 16.65 -1.52
CA ARG A 637 15.66 17.66 -2.40
C ARG A 637 15.79 17.16 -3.83
N ARG A 638 15.51 18.05 -4.80
CA ARG A 638 15.65 17.80 -6.24
C ARG A 638 16.41 18.95 -6.90
N SER A 639 17.48 18.63 -7.62
CA SER A 639 18.28 19.56 -8.40
C SER A 639 17.72 19.70 -9.82
N TYR A 640 17.57 20.95 -10.27
CA TYR A 640 17.23 21.34 -11.63
C TYR A 640 18.36 22.20 -12.21
N GLU A 641 18.43 22.33 -13.54
CA GLU A 641 19.36 23.25 -14.21
C GLU A 641 19.14 24.73 -13.83
N ASP A 642 17.94 25.07 -13.33
CA ASP A 642 17.52 26.43 -13.00
C ASP A 642 17.22 26.66 -11.51
N GLY A 643 17.48 25.69 -10.63
CA GLY A 643 17.32 25.84 -9.18
C GLY A 643 17.26 24.53 -8.40
N GLU A 644 16.92 24.62 -7.13
CA GLU A 644 16.77 23.50 -6.20
C GLU A 644 15.34 23.47 -5.64
N LEU A 645 14.74 22.30 -5.56
CA LEU A 645 13.44 22.07 -4.92
C LEU A 645 13.66 21.40 -3.57
N LEU A 646 12.95 21.84 -2.54
CA LEU A 646 12.96 21.26 -1.20
C LEU A 646 11.53 20.99 -0.73
N PHE A 647 11.23 19.75 -0.37
CA PHE A 647 9.98 19.35 0.27
C PHE A 647 10.27 18.94 1.71
N LEU A 648 9.54 19.50 2.67
CA LEU A 648 9.62 19.22 4.09
C LEU A 648 8.27 18.70 4.58
N VAL A 649 8.29 17.66 5.41
CA VAL A 649 7.06 17.07 5.98
C VAL A 649 7.23 16.78 7.46
N ASN A 650 6.20 17.10 8.24
CA ASN A 650 6.11 16.74 9.64
C ASN A 650 5.14 15.56 9.80
N SER A 651 5.68 14.38 10.05
CA SER A 651 4.90 13.16 10.23
C SER A 651 4.37 12.99 11.67
N SER A 652 4.55 13.96 12.57
CA SER A 652 3.91 13.93 13.89
C SER A 652 2.42 14.32 13.81
N LEU A 653 1.59 13.71 14.67
CA LEU A 653 0.19 14.11 14.88
C LEU A 653 0.00 15.04 16.08
N SER A 654 1.05 15.26 16.88
CA SER A 654 1.01 16.03 18.13
C SER A 654 1.90 17.27 18.11
N ASP A 655 3.09 17.15 17.54
CA ASP A 655 4.15 18.13 17.70
C ASP A 655 4.33 18.97 16.44
N THR A 656 4.62 20.25 16.63
CA THR A 656 5.03 21.16 15.56
C THR A 656 6.54 21.01 15.32
N ALA A 657 6.94 20.83 14.06
CA ALA A 657 8.35 20.82 13.68
C ALA A 657 8.80 22.24 13.31
N THR A 658 9.91 22.71 13.87
CA THR A 658 10.44 24.06 13.61
C THR A 658 11.94 24.02 13.34
N GLY A 659 12.47 25.02 12.64
CA GLY A 659 13.90 25.15 12.40
C GLY A 659 14.18 26.17 11.29
N SER A 660 15.42 26.18 10.83
CA SER A 660 15.84 27.00 9.68
C SER A 660 16.55 26.14 8.64
N VAL A 661 16.38 26.48 7.36
CA VAL A 661 17.08 25.84 6.24
C VAL A 661 17.85 26.87 5.41
N GLY A 662 19.06 26.51 4.99
CA GLY A 662 19.92 27.28 4.11
C GLY A 662 20.13 26.60 2.76
N LEU A 663 20.00 27.35 1.65
CA LEU A 663 20.17 26.88 0.28
C LEU A 663 21.00 27.88 -0.57
N PRO A 664 21.78 27.42 -1.56
CA PRO A 664 22.60 28.27 -2.42
C PRO A 664 21.76 28.96 -3.52
N ALA A 665 20.95 29.94 -3.13
CA ALA A 665 20.08 30.70 -4.03
C ALA A 665 20.04 32.19 -3.67
N GLY A 666 19.33 32.99 -4.49
CA GLY A 666 19.10 34.42 -4.23
C GLY A 666 17.71 34.75 -3.70
N GLU A 667 16.75 33.84 -3.85
CA GLU A 667 15.37 33.98 -3.38
C GLU A 667 14.77 32.59 -3.07
N LEU A 668 13.65 32.55 -2.35
CA LEU A 668 12.84 31.35 -2.13
C LEU A 668 11.38 31.59 -2.54
N VAL A 669 10.79 30.59 -3.17
CA VAL A 669 9.39 30.56 -3.59
C VAL A 669 8.71 29.37 -2.93
N GLU A 670 7.59 29.63 -2.26
CA GLU A 670 6.68 28.58 -1.80
C GLU A 670 5.78 28.14 -2.95
N LEU A 671 5.64 26.83 -3.10
CA LEU A 671 4.74 26.16 -4.02
C LEU A 671 3.63 25.55 -3.19
N ASP A 672 2.47 26.20 -3.15
CA ASP A 672 1.35 25.69 -2.40
C ASP A 672 0.74 24.50 -3.16
N ALA A 673 1.05 23.29 -2.72
CA ALA A 673 0.55 22.08 -3.36
C ALA A 673 -0.97 21.91 -3.19
N VAL A 674 -1.63 22.60 -2.27
CA VAL A 674 -3.09 22.52 -2.09
C VAL A 674 -3.80 23.38 -3.14
N SER A 675 -3.40 24.65 -3.27
CA SER A 675 -4.03 25.60 -4.21
C SER A 675 -3.44 25.53 -5.62
N GLY A 676 -2.16 25.17 -5.75
CA GLY A 676 -1.39 25.30 -6.99
C GLY A 676 -0.75 26.68 -7.18
N ASP A 677 -0.89 27.58 -6.21
CA ASP A 677 -0.30 28.92 -6.27
C ASP A 677 1.20 28.91 -5.93
N MET A 678 1.91 29.92 -6.42
CA MET A 678 3.32 30.17 -6.10
C MET A 678 3.51 31.57 -5.55
N ARG A 679 4.27 31.71 -4.46
CA ARG A 679 4.46 33.00 -3.76
C ARG A 679 5.86 33.13 -3.16
N PRO A 680 6.38 34.35 -2.98
CA PRO A 680 7.66 34.55 -2.31
C PRO A 680 7.61 34.01 -0.87
N TYR A 681 8.62 33.25 -0.47
CA TYR A 681 8.76 32.77 0.91
C TYR A 681 9.70 33.70 1.70
N PRO A 682 9.37 34.07 2.95
CA PRO A 682 10.25 34.89 3.79
C PRO A 682 11.64 34.27 3.92
N HIS A 683 12.68 35.06 3.64
CA HIS A 683 14.06 34.60 3.70
C HIS A 683 15.03 35.75 3.99
N THR A 684 16.22 35.39 4.43
CA THR A 684 17.39 36.27 4.56
C THR A 684 18.43 35.85 3.53
N ALA A 685 19.02 36.79 2.81
CA ALA A 685 20.03 36.51 1.78
C ALA A 685 21.37 37.16 2.17
N ASP A 686 22.47 36.43 2.02
CA ASP A 686 23.83 36.94 2.24
C ASP A 686 24.63 37.15 0.93
N GLY A 687 23.94 37.03 -0.22
CA GLY A 687 24.50 37.16 -1.56
C GLY A 687 25.05 35.87 -2.16
N LYS A 688 25.17 34.78 -1.38
CA LYS A 688 25.56 33.44 -1.88
C LYS A 688 24.54 32.36 -1.50
N SER A 689 23.86 32.55 -0.38
CA SER A 689 22.85 31.65 0.13
C SER A 689 21.63 32.41 0.66
N VAL A 690 20.51 31.70 0.74
CA VAL A 690 19.30 32.14 1.42
C VAL A 690 19.07 31.25 2.63
N GLY A 691 18.72 31.86 3.77
CA GLY A 691 18.26 31.19 4.97
C GLY A 691 16.79 31.51 5.23
N ALA A 692 15.99 30.51 5.56
CA ALA A 692 14.58 30.69 5.92
C ALA A 692 14.16 29.81 7.09
N ASP A 693 13.32 30.36 7.96
CA ASP A 693 12.71 29.65 9.07
C ASP A 693 11.45 28.91 8.59
N PHE A 694 11.18 27.76 9.17
CA PHE A 694 9.95 26.99 8.94
C PHE A 694 9.29 26.60 10.27
N SER A 695 7.96 26.47 10.23
CA SER A 695 7.14 25.94 11.32
C SER A 695 6.02 25.11 10.71
N LEU A 696 6.11 23.79 10.84
CA LEU A 696 5.16 22.84 10.27
C LEU A 696 4.29 22.27 11.39
N PRO A 697 2.98 22.55 11.40
CA PRO A 697 2.08 21.95 12.39
C PRO A 697 2.04 20.42 12.22
N PRO A 698 1.41 19.69 13.14
CA PRO A 698 1.13 18.26 12.95
C PRO A 698 0.52 17.95 11.57
N ALA A 699 1.07 16.94 10.89
CA ALA A 699 0.76 16.57 9.50
C ALA A 699 0.95 17.72 8.46
N GLY A 700 1.75 18.74 8.81
CA GLY A 700 2.09 19.88 7.96
C GLY A 700 3.20 19.55 6.96
N SER A 701 3.19 20.25 5.83
CA SER A 701 4.21 20.12 4.78
C SER A 701 4.52 21.49 4.17
N LEU A 702 5.74 21.63 3.63
CA LEU A 702 6.21 22.85 2.97
C LEU A 702 7.01 22.47 1.73
N LEU A 703 6.66 23.05 0.59
CA LEU A 703 7.35 22.86 -0.67
C LEU A 703 7.95 24.19 -1.15
N LEU A 704 9.27 24.21 -1.32
CA LEU A 704 10.04 25.38 -1.70
C LEU A 704 10.79 25.13 -3.00
N PHE A 705 10.91 26.17 -3.82
CA PHE A 705 11.85 26.23 -4.93
C PHE A 705 12.80 27.40 -4.73
N ALA A 706 14.08 27.14 -4.92
CA ALA A 706 15.19 28.05 -4.75
C ALA A 706 15.87 28.26 -6.11
N PRO A 707 15.51 29.32 -6.86
CA PRO A 707 16.06 29.57 -8.19
C PRO A 707 17.57 29.80 -8.15
N ALA A 708 18.26 29.37 -9.20
CA ALA A 708 19.69 29.63 -9.36
C ALA A 708 19.99 31.14 -9.31
N SER A 709 21.08 31.53 -8.64
CA SER A 709 21.44 32.93 -8.39
C SER A 709 21.39 33.81 -9.65
N GLY A 710 20.73 34.97 -9.54
CA GLY A 710 20.54 35.92 -10.65
C GLY A 710 19.31 35.65 -11.52
N ARG A 711 18.52 34.61 -11.22
CA ARG A 711 17.19 34.39 -11.81
C ARG A 711 16.11 34.70 -10.75
N SER A 712 15.02 35.32 -11.19
CA SER A 712 13.81 35.44 -10.38
C SER A 712 12.73 34.55 -10.96
N ALA A 713 12.13 33.71 -10.12
CA ALA A 713 11.04 32.82 -10.47
C ALA A 713 9.69 33.52 -10.47
N LEU A 714 9.52 34.73 -9.91
CA LEU A 714 8.21 35.41 -9.89
C LEU A 714 8.28 36.83 -10.45
N ALA A 715 7.43 37.14 -11.44
CA ALA A 715 7.00 38.52 -11.65
C ALA A 715 6.19 38.92 -10.41
N ARG A 716 6.61 39.97 -9.68
CA ARG A 716 6.05 40.42 -8.39
C ARG A 716 4.53 40.23 -8.30
N THR A 717 4.07 39.15 -7.67
CA THR A 717 2.70 38.97 -7.21
C THR A 717 2.61 39.30 -5.73
N SER A 718 1.49 39.86 -5.30
CA SER A 718 1.37 40.66 -4.06
C SER A 718 0.78 39.91 -2.85
N ARG A 719 0.84 38.58 -2.81
CA ARG A 719 0.35 37.82 -1.63
C ARG A 719 1.51 37.10 -0.93
N ALA A 720 1.62 37.33 0.38
CA ALA A 720 2.63 36.73 1.24
C ALA A 720 2.39 35.22 1.45
N ALA A 721 3.46 34.50 1.82
CA ALA A 721 3.51 33.07 2.12
C ALA A 721 2.40 32.57 3.07
N SER A 722 2.02 31.30 2.97
CA SER A 722 1.23 30.63 4.02
C SER A 722 2.16 30.07 5.07
N GLY A 723 1.69 30.02 6.31
CA GLY A 723 2.36 29.27 7.37
C GLY A 723 3.11 30.11 8.42
N THR A 724 3.09 31.44 8.34
CA THR A 724 3.50 32.29 9.46
C THR A 724 2.34 33.18 9.92
N GLU A 725 1.21 32.61 10.34
CA GLU A 725 0.23 33.37 11.12
C GLU A 725 0.64 33.38 12.60
N THR A 726 1.64 34.19 12.92
CA THR A 726 1.48 35.02 14.13
C THR A 726 0.34 35.99 13.83
N GLN A 727 -0.64 36.12 14.74
CA GLN A 727 -1.72 37.10 14.61
C GLN A 727 -1.14 38.42 14.08
N PRO A 728 -1.58 38.94 12.93
CA PRO A 728 -1.26 40.32 12.60
C PRO A 728 -1.82 41.18 13.74
N ALA A 729 -0.94 41.94 14.40
CA ALA A 729 -1.34 42.84 15.47
C ALA A 729 -2.47 43.74 14.95
N GLY A 730 -3.68 43.61 15.53
CA GLY A 730 -4.88 44.34 15.07
C GLY A 730 -6.03 43.48 14.53
N SER A 731 -5.97 42.14 14.61
CA SER A 731 -7.10 41.28 14.24
C SER A 731 -8.30 41.41 15.19
N THR A 732 -9.53 41.49 14.67
CA THR A 732 -10.77 41.61 15.45
C THR A 732 -11.70 40.44 15.16
N LYS A 733 -12.18 39.75 16.19
CA LYS A 733 -13.22 38.72 16.06
C LYS A 733 -14.54 39.38 15.64
N LEU A 734 -15.17 38.85 14.58
CA LEU A 734 -16.50 39.28 14.17
C LEU A 734 -17.58 38.60 15.01
N GLU A 735 -18.52 39.39 15.49
CA GLU A 735 -19.72 38.88 16.15
C GLU A 735 -20.76 38.44 15.10
N PRO A 736 -21.40 37.27 15.27
CA PRO A 736 -22.45 36.82 14.37
C PRO A 736 -23.72 37.67 14.52
N ALA A 737 -24.42 37.89 13.41
CA ALA A 737 -25.68 38.64 13.31
C ALA A 737 -26.93 37.82 13.73
N GLY A 738 -26.76 36.61 14.26
CA GLY A 738 -27.84 35.70 14.62
C GLY A 738 -27.38 34.43 15.38
N PRO A 739 -28.32 33.58 15.83
CA PRO A 739 -28.01 32.34 16.53
C PRO A 739 -27.32 31.31 15.61
N LEU A 740 -26.67 30.31 16.21
CA LEU A 740 -26.14 29.17 15.47
C LEU A 740 -27.31 28.31 15.00
N GLU A 741 -27.31 27.96 13.72
CA GLU A 741 -28.25 27.00 13.15
C GLU A 741 -27.51 25.72 12.81
N VAL A 742 -27.95 24.60 13.40
CA VAL A 742 -27.38 23.29 13.13
C VAL A 742 -28.40 22.42 12.42
N THR A 743 -28.00 21.84 11.28
CA THR A 743 -28.88 21.03 10.43
C THR A 743 -28.22 19.70 10.11
N ARG A 744 -28.93 18.61 10.42
CA ARG A 744 -28.59 17.26 9.97
C ARG A 744 -29.05 17.10 8.51
N LEU A 745 -28.12 16.76 7.61
CA LEU A 745 -28.37 16.82 6.17
C LEU A 745 -28.87 15.51 5.56
N LYS A 746 -28.68 14.38 6.25
CA LYS A 746 -29.20 13.06 5.84
C LYS A 746 -29.92 12.38 6.99
N ASP A 747 -30.68 11.33 6.71
CA ASP A 747 -31.36 10.50 7.71
C ASP A 747 -30.36 9.94 8.75
N ASN A 748 -30.80 9.72 10.00
CA ASN A 748 -30.04 8.91 10.94
C ASN A 748 -30.20 7.44 10.54
N VAL A 749 -29.31 6.59 11.05
CA VAL A 749 -29.30 5.17 10.72
C VAL A 749 -29.11 4.31 11.95
N LEU A 750 -29.75 3.15 11.94
CA LEU A 750 -29.49 2.04 12.85
C LEU A 750 -28.95 0.87 12.02
N ASN A 751 -27.76 0.38 12.38
CA ASN A 751 -27.21 -0.84 11.83
C ASN A 751 -27.75 -2.04 12.63
N LEU A 752 -28.37 -3.00 11.94
CA LEU A 752 -28.81 -4.28 12.50
C LEU A 752 -27.87 -5.38 12.03
N ASP A 753 -26.86 -5.66 12.85
CA ASP A 753 -25.75 -6.56 12.57
C ASP A 753 -25.83 -7.90 13.33
N PHE A 754 -26.91 -8.10 14.10
CA PHE A 754 -27.29 -9.36 14.74
C PHE A 754 -28.63 -9.88 14.18
N CYS A 755 -28.70 -11.19 13.97
CA CYS A 755 -29.88 -11.86 13.42
C CYS A 755 -30.13 -13.25 14.01
N ASP A 756 -31.36 -13.72 13.88
CA ASP A 756 -31.74 -15.12 14.05
C ASP A 756 -31.66 -15.82 12.69
N LEU A 757 -30.87 -16.90 12.59
CA LEU A 757 -30.70 -17.71 11.39
C LEU A 757 -31.55 -18.96 11.51
N THR A 758 -32.50 -19.14 10.59
CA THR A 758 -33.27 -20.37 10.42
C THR A 758 -32.84 -21.08 9.15
N VAL A 759 -32.40 -22.33 9.28
CA VAL A 759 -32.02 -23.22 8.17
C VAL A 759 -32.78 -24.53 8.31
N ASP A 760 -33.60 -24.87 7.31
CA ASP A 760 -34.37 -26.12 7.28
C ASP A 760 -35.20 -26.36 8.57
N GLY A 761 -35.79 -25.28 9.09
CA GLY A 761 -36.63 -25.29 10.29
C GLY A 761 -35.88 -25.27 11.63
N ARG A 762 -34.55 -25.23 11.65
CA ARG A 762 -33.75 -25.04 12.87
C ARG A 762 -33.31 -23.60 13.00
N THR A 763 -33.62 -22.97 14.14
CA THR A 763 -33.26 -21.57 14.40
C THR A 763 -32.12 -21.48 15.42
N GLU A 764 -31.06 -20.78 15.05
CA GLU A 764 -30.04 -20.25 15.95
C GLU A 764 -30.27 -18.75 16.12
N ARG A 765 -30.23 -18.25 17.37
CA ARG A 765 -30.63 -16.87 17.67
C ARG A 765 -29.45 -15.97 17.99
N ASN A 766 -29.61 -14.69 17.70
CA ASN A 766 -28.69 -13.62 18.09
C ASN A 766 -27.25 -13.87 17.63
N LEU A 767 -27.09 -14.29 16.38
CA LEU A 767 -25.80 -14.48 15.73
C LEU A 767 -25.35 -13.16 15.11
N TYR A 768 -24.04 -12.89 15.17
CA TYR A 768 -23.46 -11.82 14.37
C TYR A 768 -23.60 -12.17 12.88
N THR A 769 -23.95 -11.21 12.03
CA THR A 769 -24.23 -11.44 10.60
C THR A 769 -23.09 -12.15 9.86
N PHE A 770 -21.84 -11.82 10.16
CA PHE A 770 -20.67 -12.50 9.58
C PHE A 770 -20.59 -13.98 10.00
N GLU A 771 -20.90 -14.29 11.26
CA GLU A 771 -20.97 -15.67 11.77
C GLU A 771 -22.15 -16.43 11.16
N ALA A 772 -23.33 -15.80 11.10
CA ALA A 772 -24.52 -16.37 10.48
C ALA A 772 -24.26 -16.73 9.01
N CYS A 773 -23.62 -15.84 8.25
CA CYS A 773 -23.22 -16.09 6.87
C CYS A 773 -22.31 -17.32 6.77
N ASN A 774 -21.24 -17.37 7.56
CA ASN A 774 -20.32 -18.52 7.56
C ASN A 774 -20.99 -19.84 7.96
N LYS A 775 -21.89 -19.83 8.95
CA LYS A 775 -22.67 -21.02 9.33
C LYS A 775 -23.56 -21.48 8.18
N LEU A 776 -24.25 -20.56 7.51
CA LEU A 776 -25.10 -20.86 6.35
C LEU A 776 -24.30 -21.52 5.23
N PHE A 777 -23.18 -20.92 4.80
CA PHE A 777 -22.37 -21.48 3.72
C PHE A 777 -21.75 -22.84 4.10
N ASN A 778 -21.30 -23.00 5.35
CA ASN A 778 -20.78 -24.29 5.82
C ASN A 778 -21.86 -25.37 5.81
N HIS A 779 -23.10 -25.06 6.22
CA HIS A 779 -24.21 -26.00 6.18
C HIS A 779 -24.58 -26.40 4.74
N CYS A 780 -24.71 -25.42 3.85
CA CYS A 780 -25.19 -25.64 2.48
C CYS A 780 -24.13 -26.21 1.53
N TYR A 781 -22.86 -25.85 1.72
CA TYR A 781 -21.80 -26.17 0.76
C TYR A 781 -20.56 -26.84 1.37
N GLY A 782 -20.52 -27.06 2.69
CA GLY A 782 -19.38 -27.69 3.38
C GLY A 782 -18.13 -26.81 3.50
N THR A 783 -18.21 -25.54 3.14
CA THR A 783 -17.12 -24.56 3.19
C THR A 783 -17.63 -23.22 3.70
N GLY A 784 -16.73 -22.33 4.15
CA GLY A 784 -17.08 -20.92 4.43
C GLY A 784 -17.58 -20.17 3.18
N ASN A 785 -17.93 -18.90 3.37
CA ASN A 785 -18.36 -18.01 2.30
C ASN A 785 -17.28 -17.93 1.20
N PRO A 786 -17.51 -18.40 -0.03
CA PRO A 786 -16.47 -18.37 -1.07
C PRO A 786 -16.19 -16.95 -1.59
N TRP A 787 -17.06 -15.99 -1.30
CA TRP A 787 -16.94 -14.64 -1.86
C TRP A 787 -15.92 -13.73 -1.16
N ASP A 788 -15.41 -14.13 0.01
CA ASP A 788 -14.29 -13.48 0.72
C ASP A 788 -13.08 -14.39 0.95
N SER A 789 -13.20 -15.69 0.68
CA SER A 789 -12.18 -16.69 1.01
C SER A 789 -11.67 -17.49 -0.19
N ALA A 790 -12.17 -17.20 -1.40
CA ALA A 790 -11.77 -17.90 -2.61
C ALA A 790 -11.72 -17.01 -3.84
N ILE A 791 -10.90 -17.43 -4.79
CA ILE A 791 -10.78 -16.84 -6.11
C ILE A 791 -11.54 -17.70 -7.10
N GLN A 792 -12.33 -17.07 -7.96
CA GLN A 792 -13.10 -17.80 -8.95
C GLN A 792 -12.19 -18.25 -10.11
N TYR A 793 -11.88 -19.55 -10.15
CA TYR A 793 -11.35 -20.19 -11.35
C TYR A 793 -12.50 -20.49 -12.31
N ARG A 794 -12.49 -19.87 -13.49
CA ARG A 794 -13.58 -19.95 -14.48
C ARG A 794 -14.94 -19.56 -13.90
N GLN A 795 -15.85 -20.53 -13.78
CA GLN A 795 -17.19 -20.38 -13.18
C GLN A 795 -17.41 -21.31 -11.98
N THR A 796 -16.34 -21.90 -11.43
CA THR A 796 -16.44 -22.97 -10.41
C THR A 796 -17.18 -22.58 -9.13
N ILE A 797 -17.21 -21.29 -8.76
CA ILE A 797 -17.98 -20.83 -7.59
C ILE A 797 -19.46 -20.68 -7.96
N VAL A 798 -19.77 -19.95 -9.03
CA VAL A 798 -21.16 -19.71 -9.45
C VAL A 798 -21.88 -20.98 -9.92
N GLU A 799 -21.17 -21.93 -10.50
CA GLU A 799 -21.72 -23.24 -10.90
C GLU A 799 -22.09 -24.13 -9.69
N ARG A 800 -21.74 -23.75 -8.46
CA ARG A 800 -22.21 -24.43 -7.24
C ARG A 800 -23.65 -24.08 -6.89
N ASP A 801 -24.26 -23.11 -7.58
CA ASP A 801 -25.64 -22.68 -7.35
C ASP A 801 -26.67 -23.69 -7.88
N THR A 802 -26.61 -24.92 -7.36
CA THR A 802 -27.40 -26.07 -7.83
C THR A 802 -28.38 -26.59 -6.78
N LEU A 803 -28.52 -25.91 -5.65
CA LEU A 803 -29.39 -26.36 -4.57
C LEU A 803 -30.85 -26.30 -5.02
N THR A 804 -31.57 -27.39 -4.80
CA THR A 804 -33.02 -27.50 -5.06
C THR A 804 -33.86 -27.43 -3.79
N THR A 805 -33.20 -27.32 -2.63
CA THR A 805 -33.79 -27.26 -1.29
C THR A 805 -33.04 -26.20 -0.46
N GLY A 806 -33.51 -25.92 0.75
CA GLY A 806 -32.94 -24.91 1.64
C GLY A 806 -33.93 -23.77 1.85
N ASP A 807 -34.80 -23.91 2.86
CA ASP A 807 -35.65 -22.81 3.35
C ASP A 807 -34.81 -22.01 4.35
N ILE A 808 -34.29 -20.87 3.88
CA ILE A 808 -33.44 -19.99 4.67
C ILE A 808 -34.27 -18.77 5.06
N ARG A 809 -34.26 -18.46 6.36
CA ARG A 809 -34.85 -17.22 6.89
C ARG A 809 -33.89 -16.56 7.86
N VAL A 810 -33.72 -15.27 7.70
CA VAL A 810 -32.84 -14.44 8.52
C VAL A 810 -33.67 -13.32 9.11
N SER A 811 -33.87 -13.35 10.43
CA SER A 811 -34.71 -12.39 11.15
C SER A 811 -33.86 -11.41 11.95
N TYR A 812 -34.05 -10.12 11.71
CA TYR A 812 -33.43 -9.02 12.45
C TYR A 812 -34.46 -8.37 13.36
N HIS A 813 -34.04 -8.03 14.59
CA HIS A 813 -34.93 -7.49 15.60
C HIS A 813 -34.45 -6.13 16.10
N PHE A 814 -35.39 -5.20 16.29
CA PHE A 814 -35.12 -3.91 16.91
C PHE A 814 -36.32 -3.41 17.69
N VAL A 815 -36.07 -2.49 18.63
CA VAL A 815 -37.10 -1.94 19.51
C VAL A 815 -37.32 -0.47 19.20
N VAL A 816 -38.58 -0.10 19.01
CA VAL A 816 -39.02 1.30 18.96
C VAL A 816 -39.75 1.63 20.25
N ALA A 817 -39.28 2.65 20.96
CA ALA A 817 -39.93 3.14 22.15
C ALA A 817 -40.28 4.62 21.96
N GLY A 818 -41.45 5.03 22.45
CA GLY A 818 -42.03 6.33 22.15
C GLY A 818 -43.17 6.24 21.12
N ASP A 819 -43.85 7.36 20.91
CA ASP A 819 -44.93 7.53 19.93
C ASP A 819 -44.61 8.79 19.12
N PHE A 820 -44.08 8.61 17.91
CA PHE A 820 -43.60 9.67 17.04
C PHE A 820 -43.78 9.29 15.57
N ASP A 821 -43.61 10.26 14.66
CA ASP A 821 -43.84 10.04 13.24
C ASP A 821 -42.79 9.13 12.61
N THR A 822 -43.16 7.89 12.32
CA THR A 822 -42.31 6.89 11.68
C THR A 822 -42.47 6.85 10.16
N ARG A 823 -43.37 7.65 9.55
CA ARG A 823 -43.74 7.50 8.12
C ARG A 823 -42.56 7.70 7.17
N GLY A 824 -41.56 8.48 7.57
CA GLY A 824 -40.32 8.69 6.83
C GLY A 824 -39.29 7.57 6.96
N MET A 825 -39.52 6.56 7.81
CA MET A 825 -38.56 5.47 8.01
C MET A 825 -38.52 4.52 6.80
N LYS A 826 -37.31 4.11 6.45
CA LYS A 826 -37.03 3.19 5.35
C LYS A 826 -36.01 2.14 5.79
N LEU A 827 -36.20 0.92 5.32
CA LEU A 827 -35.25 -0.17 5.49
C LEU A 827 -34.37 -0.25 4.23
N VAL A 828 -33.08 -0.49 4.39
CA VAL A 828 -32.15 -0.77 3.31
C VAL A 828 -31.55 -2.15 3.54
N ALA A 829 -31.69 -3.03 2.56
CA ALA A 829 -31.17 -4.40 2.60
C ALA A 829 -30.57 -4.77 1.24
N GLU A 830 -29.57 -5.64 1.24
CA GLU A 830 -28.81 -5.97 0.04
C GLU A 830 -29.55 -6.96 -0.88
N GLN A 831 -29.17 -6.95 -2.15
CA GLN A 831 -29.58 -7.94 -3.16
C GLN A 831 -31.11 -8.17 -3.19
N PRO A 832 -31.92 -7.13 -3.46
CA PRO A 832 -33.38 -7.22 -3.45
C PRO A 832 -33.95 -8.22 -4.48
N GLY A 833 -33.16 -8.64 -5.48
CA GLY A 833 -33.54 -9.68 -6.43
C GLY A 833 -33.40 -11.11 -5.93
N ILE A 834 -32.75 -11.32 -4.78
CA ILE A 834 -32.51 -12.64 -4.18
C ILE A 834 -33.45 -12.88 -3.00
N TRP A 835 -33.61 -11.87 -2.15
CA TRP A 835 -34.34 -12.00 -0.89
C TRP A 835 -35.81 -11.61 -1.01
N ASN A 836 -36.69 -12.47 -0.53
CA ASN A 836 -38.06 -12.08 -0.17
C ASN A 836 -38.02 -11.40 1.20
N VAL A 837 -38.60 -10.19 1.31
CA VAL A 837 -38.54 -9.40 2.53
C VAL A 837 -39.93 -9.26 3.15
N THR A 838 -40.01 -9.49 4.46
CA THR A 838 -41.19 -9.13 5.25
C THR A 838 -40.82 -8.19 6.39
N PHE A 839 -41.71 -7.27 6.71
CA PHE A 839 -41.61 -6.36 7.84
C PHE A 839 -42.81 -6.57 8.76
N ASN A 840 -42.57 -7.01 9.99
CA ASN A 840 -43.61 -7.40 10.95
C ASN A 840 -44.62 -8.42 10.36
N GLY A 841 -44.12 -9.36 9.54
CA GLY A 841 -44.93 -10.38 8.85
C GLY A 841 -45.71 -9.87 7.63
N THR A 842 -45.59 -8.59 7.28
CA THR A 842 -46.16 -8.02 6.06
C THR A 842 -45.12 -8.04 4.95
N PRO A 843 -45.37 -8.67 3.79
CA PRO A 843 -44.46 -8.61 2.65
C PRO A 843 -44.22 -7.18 2.17
N VAL A 844 -42.97 -6.86 1.83
CA VAL A 844 -42.56 -5.55 1.31
C VAL A 844 -41.65 -5.72 0.10
N GLU A 845 -41.72 -4.78 -0.84
CA GLU A 845 -40.90 -4.76 -2.05
C GLU A 845 -39.96 -3.55 -2.06
N ALA A 846 -38.80 -3.71 -2.69
CA ALA A 846 -37.87 -2.62 -2.88
C ALA A 846 -38.46 -1.61 -3.86
N ALA A 847 -38.61 -0.36 -3.43
CA ALA A 847 -39.17 0.71 -4.26
C ALA A 847 -38.14 1.27 -5.25
N ALA A 848 -36.85 1.22 -4.91
CA ALA A 848 -35.74 1.71 -5.72
C ALA A 848 -34.40 1.09 -5.27
N PRO A 849 -33.38 1.07 -6.14
CA PRO A 849 -32.01 0.82 -5.70
C PRO A 849 -31.51 1.96 -4.81
N ASP A 850 -30.66 1.65 -3.85
CA ASP A 850 -30.01 2.66 -3.01
C ASP A 850 -28.90 3.35 -3.79
N THR A 851 -28.85 4.67 -3.67
CA THR A 851 -27.80 5.49 -4.28
C THR A 851 -26.80 6.01 -3.25
N LEU A 852 -27.04 5.76 -1.96
CA LEU A 852 -26.20 6.22 -0.87
C LEU A 852 -25.10 5.22 -0.52
N LEU A 853 -25.44 3.94 -0.35
CA LEU A 853 -24.48 2.90 0.02
C LEU A 853 -24.04 2.10 -1.22
N ASP A 854 -24.99 1.46 -1.91
CA ASP A 854 -24.70 0.66 -3.10
C ASP A 854 -25.98 0.45 -3.93
N SER A 855 -25.85 0.58 -5.26
CA SER A 855 -26.93 0.30 -6.22
C SER A 855 -27.52 -1.11 -6.15
N ARG A 856 -26.80 -2.07 -5.56
CA ARG A 856 -27.26 -3.44 -5.33
C ARG A 856 -28.06 -3.59 -4.04
N PHE A 857 -28.28 -2.51 -3.28
CA PHE A 857 -29.16 -2.52 -2.10
C PHE A 857 -30.54 -1.98 -2.50
N GLY A 858 -31.60 -2.52 -1.90
CA GLY A 858 -32.97 -2.08 -2.10
C GLY A 858 -33.45 -1.17 -0.97
N ILE A 859 -34.18 -0.11 -1.31
CA ILE A 859 -34.87 0.76 -0.36
C ILE A 859 -36.32 0.28 -0.20
N TYR A 860 -36.73 -0.04 1.02
CA TYR A 860 -38.07 -0.50 1.37
C TYR A 860 -38.78 0.55 2.24
N PRO A 861 -39.88 1.16 1.77
CA PRO A 861 -40.64 2.11 2.57
C PRO A 861 -41.45 1.36 3.65
N VAL A 862 -40.95 1.35 4.87
CA VAL A 862 -41.53 0.57 5.99
C VAL A 862 -42.19 1.43 7.05
N GLY A 863 -42.11 2.75 6.95
CA GLY A 863 -42.54 3.68 8.00
C GLY A 863 -43.97 3.50 8.52
N ASN A 864 -44.90 3.10 7.66
CA ASN A 864 -46.30 2.82 8.05
C ASN A 864 -46.51 1.47 8.76
N LEU A 865 -45.50 0.59 8.72
CA LEU A 865 -45.53 -0.74 9.31
C LEU A 865 -44.76 -0.81 10.64
N VAL A 866 -44.01 0.24 10.96
CA VAL A 866 -43.30 0.38 12.24
C VAL A 866 -44.31 0.47 13.36
N ARG A 867 -44.08 -0.29 14.43
CA ARG A 867 -44.92 -0.29 15.63
C ARG A 867 -44.08 -0.06 16.89
N ARG A 868 -44.71 0.45 17.94
CA ARG A 868 -44.10 0.50 19.27
C ARG A 868 -43.79 -0.92 19.77
N GLY A 869 -42.63 -1.08 20.41
CA GLY A 869 -42.11 -2.36 20.89
C GLY A 869 -41.19 -3.03 19.87
N THR A 870 -41.18 -4.37 19.87
CA THR A 870 -40.32 -5.15 18.98
C THR A 870 -40.85 -5.17 17.55
N ASN A 871 -39.99 -4.80 16.62
CA ASN A 871 -40.17 -4.92 15.18
C ASN A 871 -39.26 -6.03 14.65
N THR A 872 -39.67 -6.65 13.54
CA THR A 872 -38.91 -7.74 12.92
C THR A 872 -38.84 -7.54 11.42
N VAL A 873 -37.64 -7.67 10.88
CA VAL A 873 -37.36 -7.73 9.45
C VAL A 873 -36.93 -9.15 9.15
N GLU A 874 -37.63 -9.87 8.28
CA GLU A 874 -37.25 -11.21 7.84
C GLU A 874 -36.86 -11.18 6.37
N LEU A 875 -35.67 -11.69 6.06
CA LEU A 875 -35.18 -11.97 4.71
C LEU A 875 -35.26 -13.47 4.50
N SER A 876 -35.88 -13.93 3.41
CA SER A 876 -36.03 -15.36 3.12
C SER A 876 -35.74 -15.69 1.67
N VAL A 877 -35.19 -16.88 1.43
CA VAL A 877 -34.89 -17.41 0.10
C VAL A 877 -35.09 -18.92 0.09
N SER A 878 -35.70 -19.45 -0.97
CA SER A 878 -35.87 -20.88 -1.18
C SER A 878 -36.01 -21.21 -2.68
N PRO A 879 -35.17 -22.10 -3.24
CA PRO A 879 -34.02 -22.73 -2.59
C PRO A 879 -32.91 -21.72 -2.28
N MET A 880 -31.99 -22.08 -1.38
CA MET A 880 -30.80 -21.28 -1.08
C MET A 880 -29.99 -21.02 -2.37
N SER A 881 -29.47 -19.80 -2.54
CA SER A 881 -28.58 -19.44 -3.66
C SER A 881 -27.17 -19.13 -3.19
N ILE A 882 -26.14 -19.44 -3.98
CA ILE A 882 -24.75 -19.08 -3.71
C ILE A 882 -24.56 -17.57 -3.55
N TYR A 883 -25.44 -16.75 -4.15
CA TYR A 883 -25.40 -15.29 -4.08
C TYR A 883 -26.12 -14.71 -2.84
N ALA A 884 -26.81 -15.55 -2.05
CA ALA A 884 -27.57 -15.14 -0.87
C ALA A 884 -26.68 -15.00 0.37
N GLU A 885 -25.75 -14.03 0.35
CA GLU A 885 -24.94 -13.69 1.53
C GLU A 885 -25.77 -12.99 2.61
N ILE A 886 -25.58 -13.40 3.87
CA ILE A 886 -26.14 -12.72 5.03
C ILE A 886 -25.26 -11.50 5.35
N ALA A 887 -25.88 -10.33 5.45
CA ALA A 887 -25.21 -9.07 5.76
C ALA A 887 -26.13 -8.20 6.65
N PRO A 888 -25.58 -7.19 7.36
CA PRO A 888 -26.40 -6.28 8.14
C PRO A 888 -27.48 -5.57 7.31
N VAL A 889 -28.62 -5.29 7.95
CA VAL A 889 -29.69 -4.44 7.37
C VAL A 889 -29.74 -3.10 8.09
N TYR A 890 -30.15 -2.04 7.37
CA TYR A 890 -30.04 -0.68 7.87
C TYR A 890 -31.42 -0.02 7.94
N LEU A 891 -31.79 0.52 9.10
CA LEU A 891 -33.00 1.32 9.24
C LEU A 891 -32.63 2.80 9.20
N PHE A 892 -33.17 3.55 8.26
CA PHE A 892 -32.96 4.99 8.10
C PHE A 892 -34.21 5.78 8.48
N GLY A 893 -34.03 6.96 9.06
CA GLY A 893 -35.13 7.90 9.32
C GLY A 893 -34.75 9.06 10.23
N ASP A 894 -35.77 9.81 10.68
CA ASP A 894 -35.65 10.83 11.70
C ASP A 894 -35.95 10.25 13.08
N PHE A 895 -34.90 9.77 13.75
CA PHE A 895 -34.95 9.21 15.10
C PHE A 895 -33.59 9.36 15.79
N VAL A 896 -33.57 9.16 17.10
CA VAL A 896 -32.32 9.01 17.87
C VAL A 896 -32.21 7.60 18.45
N LEU A 897 -31.01 7.24 18.88
CA LEU A 897 -30.70 5.94 19.45
C LEU A 897 -30.29 6.07 20.91
N GLU A 898 -30.97 5.30 21.76
CA GLU A 898 -30.65 5.11 23.17
C GLU A 898 -29.93 3.78 23.36
N SER A 899 -28.84 3.75 24.13
CA SER A 899 -28.13 2.52 24.43
C SER A 899 -28.99 1.58 25.28
N ALA A 900 -29.09 0.32 24.88
CA ALA A 900 -29.74 -0.75 25.66
C ALA A 900 -28.70 -1.74 26.22
N GLY A 901 -29.16 -2.72 27.03
CA GLY A 901 -28.30 -3.80 27.52
C GLY A 901 -27.74 -4.71 26.40
N ALA A 902 -28.38 -4.70 25.24
CA ALA A 902 -27.87 -5.26 23.99
C ALA A 902 -28.30 -4.35 22.83
N GLY A 903 -27.34 -3.76 22.13
CA GLY A 903 -27.58 -2.85 21.02
C GLY A 903 -28.28 -1.55 21.42
N TRP A 904 -29.25 -1.14 20.61
CA TRP A 904 -29.85 0.20 20.62
C TRP A 904 -31.38 0.15 20.58
N ILE A 905 -32.01 1.17 21.17
CA ILE A 905 -33.45 1.42 21.11
C ILE A 905 -33.68 2.68 20.27
N VAL A 906 -34.61 2.60 19.33
CA VAL A 906 -35.07 3.73 18.52
C VAL A 906 -36.03 4.59 19.35
N ARG A 907 -35.78 5.90 19.40
CA ARG A 907 -36.55 6.91 20.16
C ARG A 907 -36.95 8.10 19.29
N GLU A 908 -37.92 8.86 19.79
CA GLU A 908 -38.32 10.13 19.22
C GLU A 908 -37.13 11.11 19.09
N PRO A 909 -37.06 11.94 18.03
CA PRO A 909 -35.99 12.92 17.86
C PRO A 909 -35.82 13.83 19.08
N ALA A 910 -34.59 13.97 19.59
CA ALA A 910 -34.27 14.72 20.81
C ALA A 910 -34.25 16.27 20.65
N GLY A 911 -34.97 16.80 19.65
CA GLY A 911 -34.93 18.22 19.27
C GLY A 911 -33.94 18.54 18.15
N LYS A 912 -33.64 19.83 17.94
CA LYS A 912 -32.67 20.26 16.92
C LYS A 912 -31.24 19.87 17.35
N PRO A 913 -30.39 19.39 16.42
CA PRO A 913 -28.97 19.18 16.71
C PRO A 913 -28.30 20.45 17.27
N ALA A 914 -27.22 20.27 18.01
CA ALA A 914 -26.43 21.34 18.61
C ALA A 914 -24.92 21.05 18.47
N LEU A 915 -24.10 21.96 19.02
CA LEU A 915 -22.66 21.72 19.21
C LEU A 915 -22.43 20.50 20.11
N GLY A 916 -21.30 19.82 19.89
CA GLY A 916 -20.89 18.63 20.64
C GLY A 916 -20.96 17.34 19.81
N SER A 917 -20.61 16.23 20.46
CA SER A 917 -20.56 14.90 19.83
C SER A 917 -21.93 14.44 19.32
N TRP A 918 -21.99 14.03 18.05
CA TRP A 918 -23.19 13.44 17.44
C TRP A 918 -23.62 12.16 18.16
N LYS A 919 -22.67 11.31 18.55
CA LYS A 919 -22.94 10.08 19.32
C LYS A 919 -23.65 10.40 20.63
N ARG A 920 -23.20 11.43 21.36
CA ARG A 920 -23.83 11.87 22.63
C ARG A 920 -25.21 12.52 22.42
N GLN A 921 -25.51 12.95 21.21
CA GLN A 921 -26.83 13.46 20.79
C GLN A 921 -27.75 12.36 20.23
N GLY A 922 -27.39 11.07 20.38
CA GLY A 922 -28.20 9.94 19.94
C GLY A 922 -28.07 9.60 18.45
N LEU A 923 -26.97 10.02 17.81
CA LEU A 923 -26.65 9.73 16.41
C LEU A 923 -25.37 8.85 16.28
N PRO A 924 -25.29 7.69 16.97
CA PRO A 924 -24.06 6.90 17.08
C PRO A 924 -23.58 6.30 15.76
N PHE A 925 -24.46 6.05 14.79
CA PHE A 925 -24.11 5.51 13.45
C PHE A 925 -24.15 6.56 12.34
N TYR A 926 -24.38 7.84 12.66
CA TYR A 926 -24.43 8.90 11.65
C TYR A 926 -23.02 9.17 11.08
N SER A 927 -22.88 9.03 9.77
CA SER A 927 -21.60 9.11 9.06
C SER A 927 -21.47 10.28 8.10
N TRP A 928 -22.57 10.97 7.79
CA TRP A 928 -22.60 12.02 6.77
C TRP A 928 -22.28 13.40 7.34
N ASP A 929 -22.63 14.44 6.61
CA ASP A 929 -22.33 15.81 6.98
C ASP A 929 -23.41 16.47 7.84
N MET A 930 -22.98 17.32 8.77
CA MET A 930 -23.83 18.16 9.58
C MET A 930 -23.42 19.62 9.40
N ALA A 931 -24.37 20.47 9.01
CA ALA A 931 -24.12 21.88 8.73
C ALA A 931 -24.29 22.72 10.00
N TYR A 932 -23.31 23.58 10.28
CA TYR A 932 -23.28 24.56 11.35
C TYR A 932 -23.21 25.96 10.71
N GLY A 933 -24.27 26.76 10.83
CA GLY A 933 -24.43 28.01 10.07
C GLY A 933 -24.61 29.25 10.95
N ARG A 934 -23.95 30.34 10.54
CA ARG A 934 -24.02 31.67 11.17
C ARG A 934 -24.16 32.74 10.09
N ASP A 935 -24.87 33.82 10.41
CA ASP A 935 -24.89 35.02 9.58
C ASP A 935 -23.91 36.07 10.09
N TYR A 936 -23.25 36.79 9.19
CA TYR A 936 -22.33 37.88 9.49
C TYR A 936 -22.62 39.08 8.59
N ASP A 937 -22.58 40.28 9.16
CA ASP A 937 -22.67 41.54 8.42
C ASP A 937 -21.27 42.06 8.10
N ILE A 938 -20.98 42.20 6.80
CA ILE A 938 -19.67 42.59 6.28
C ILE A 938 -19.75 44.01 5.72
N ASP A 939 -19.11 44.96 6.41
CA ASP A 939 -19.09 46.36 6.00
C ASP A 939 -18.05 46.65 4.91
N ASP A 940 -16.85 46.07 5.06
CA ASP A 940 -15.70 46.26 4.18
C ASP A 940 -15.23 44.94 3.57
N PRO A 941 -15.74 44.55 2.39
CA PRO A 941 -15.32 43.31 1.74
C PRO A 941 -13.85 43.33 1.25
N ALA A 942 -13.13 44.46 1.35
CA ALA A 942 -11.72 44.53 1.00
C ALA A 942 -10.78 44.13 2.15
N ALA A 943 -11.28 44.07 3.39
CA ALA A 943 -10.51 43.57 4.53
C ALA A 943 -10.29 42.04 4.44
N GLY A 944 -9.29 41.52 5.16
CA GLY A 944 -9.03 40.08 5.22
C GLY A 944 -9.95 39.40 6.24
N TYR A 945 -10.58 38.29 5.87
CA TYR A 945 -11.44 37.50 6.74
C TYR A 945 -11.00 36.03 6.76
N THR A 946 -10.71 35.51 7.95
CA THR A 946 -10.27 34.12 8.14
C THR A 946 -11.28 33.38 9.02
N LEU A 947 -11.82 32.26 8.54
CA LEU A 947 -12.57 31.31 9.36
C LEU A 947 -11.60 30.42 10.12
N ARG A 948 -11.87 30.17 11.41
CA ARG A 948 -11.09 29.26 12.26
C ARG A 948 -12.01 28.25 12.92
N LEU A 949 -11.62 26.98 12.86
CA LEU A 949 -12.25 25.92 13.65
C LEU A 949 -11.50 25.78 14.97
N ASN A 950 -12.27 25.78 16.07
CA ASN A 950 -11.76 25.57 17.41
C ASN A 950 -11.72 24.05 17.68
N ALA A 951 -12.47 23.55 18.67
CA ALA A 951 -12.61 22.11 18.89
C ALA A 951 -13.62 21.47 17.92
N TRP A 952 -13.18 20.48 17.13
CA TRP A 952 -14.02 19.74 16.18
C TRP A 952 -13.47 18.34 15.92
N GLU A 953 -14.34 17.42 15.51
CA GLU A 953 -14.00 16.03 15.16
C GLU A 953 -14.71 15.62 13.87
N GLY A 954 -13.97 15.13 12.87
CA GLY A 954 -14.49 14.73 11.57
C GLY A 954 -13.37 14.34 10.61
N THR A 955 -13.74 13.79 9.45
CA THR A 955 -12.78 13.50 8.36
C THR A 955 -12.31 14.78 7.68
N LEU A 956 -13.23 15.73 7.49
CA LEU A 956 -12.96 17.09 7.02
C LEU A 956 -14.14 18.01 7.40
N ALA A 957 -13.93 19.31 7.27
CA ALA A 957 -14.96 20.34 7.38
C ALA A 957 -15.07 21.12 6.07
N ARG A 958 -16.24 21.09 5.42
CA ARG A 958 -16.50 21.84 4.19
C ARG A 958 -17.00 23.24 4.54
N VAL A 959 -16.43 24.25 3.91
CA VAL A 959 -16.83 25.64 4.09
C VAL A 959 -17.76 26.04 2.96
N CYS A 960 -18.95 26.51 3.31
CA CYS A 960 -19.95 27.03 2.39
C CYS A 960 -20.25 28.50 2.70
N VAL A 961 -20.27 29.35 1.68
CA VAL A 961 -20.58 30.77 1.83
C VAL A 961 -21.71 31.13 0.87
N ASN A 962 -22.79 31.71 1.40
CA ASN A 962 -23.97 32.10 0.65
C ASN A 962 -24.54 30.95 -0.22
N GLY A 963 -24.57 29.74 0.33
CA GLY A 963 -25.09 28.53 -0.33
C GLY A 963 -24.17 27.89 -1.37
N ARG A 964 -22.89 28.32 -1.46
CA ARG A 964 -21.90 27.74 -2.39
C ARG A 964 -20.69 27.18 -1.63
N LYS A 965 -20.23 25.99 -2.01
CA LYS A 965 -18.97 25.40 -1.51
C LYS A 965 -17.79 26.32 -1.87
N ALA A 966 -17.08 26.78 -0.85
CA ALA A 966 -15.89 27.64 -0.97
C ALA A 966 -14.59 26.84 -0.88
N GLY A 967 -14.55 25.79 -0.05
CA GLY A 967 -13.37 24.95 0.12
C GLY A 967 -13.51 23.97 1.28
N ILE A 968 -12.39 23.44 1.77
CA ILE A 968 -12.35 22.52 2.91
C ILE A 968 -11.28 22.94 3.93
N ILE A 969 -11.49 22.51 5.16
CA ILE A 969 -10.50 22.49 6.24
C ILE A 969 -10.38 21.04 6.70
N ALA A 970 -9.18 20.47 6.65
CA ALA A 970 -8.97 19.05 6.99
C ALA A 970 -7.73 18.80 7.88
N TRP A 971 -6.78 19.74 7.92
CA TRP A 971 -5.58 19.64 8.74
C TRP A 971 -5.19 21.02 9.28
N GLN A 972 -4.26 21.05 10.24
CA GLN A 972 -3.80 22.29 10.85
C GLN A 972 -3.12 23.20 9.82
N PRO A 973 -3.28 24.54 9.91
CA PRO A 973 -3.78 25.33 11.06
C PRO A 973 -5.31 25.53 11.15
N TYR A 974 -6.15 24.61 10.65
CA TYR A 974 -7.62 24.63 10.77
C TYR A 974 -8.27 26.00 10.48
N ALA A 975 -7.72 26.69 9.47
CA ALA A 975 -8.11 28.02 9.08
C ALA A 975 -8.36 28.09 7.57
N PHE A 976 -9.23 29.01 7.15
CA PHE A 976 -9.61 29.20 5.74
C PHE A 976 -9.82 30.68 5.40
N ASP A 977 -9.22 31.15 4.30
CA ASP A 977 -9.41 32.53 3.80
C ASP A 977 -10.82 32.68 3.19
N LEU A 978 -11.71 33.35 3.92
CA LEU A 978 -13.07 33.65 3.49
C LEU A 978 -13.16 34.88 2.60
N THR A 979 -12.13 35.73 2.59
CA THR A 979 -12.15 37.04 1.91
C THR A 979 -12.71 36.98 0.48
N PRO A 980 -12.29 36.03 -0.39
CA PRO A 980 -12.76 36.00 -1.77
C PRO A 980 -14.24 35.66 -1.96
N TYR A 981 -14.90 35.17 -0.90
CA TYR A 981 -16.26 34.62 -0.95
C TYR A 981 -17.31 35.52 -0.29
N LEU A 982 -16.87 36.52 0.47
CA LEU A 982 -17.74 37.45 1.18
C LEU A 982 -18.14 38.63 0.28
N ARG A 983 -19.36 39.14 0.50
CA ARG A 983 -19.87 40.35 -0.15
C ARG A 983 -20.25 41.38 0.89
N LYS A 984 -20.36 42.66 0.51
CA LYS A 984 -20.89 43.69 1.40
C LYS A 984 -22.31 43.34 1.87
N GLY A 985 -22.61 43.57 3.15
CA GLY A 985 -23.89 43.25 3.79
C GLY A 985 -23.92 41.85 4.42
N ARG A 986 -25.11 41.26 4.51
CA ARG A 986 -25.33 39.97 5.18
C ARG A 986 -24.78 38.79 4.36
N ASN A 987 -24.00 37.95 5.02
CA ASN A 987 -23.44 36.71 4.48
C ASN A 987 -23.78 35.54 5.38
N ARG A 988 -24.21 34.44 4.78
CA ARG A 988 -24.38 33.16 5.46
C ARG A 988 -23.09 32.34 5.31
N VAL A 989 -22.48 31.97 6.43
CA VAL A 989 -21.29 31.11 6.46
C VAL A 989 -21.64 29.81 7.17
N GLU A 990 -21.35 28.69 6.53
CA GLU A 990 -21.66 27.36 7.04
C GLU A 990 -20.42 26.47 7.03
N VAL A 991 -20.23 25.74 8.12
CA VAL A 991 -19.21 24.69 8.26
C VAL A 991 -19.95 23.36 8.27
N HIS A 992 -19.73 22.52 7.27
CA HIS A 992 -20.27 21.17 7.25
C HIS A 992 -19.19 20.21 7.74
N VAL A 993 -19.32 19.73 8.97
CA VAL A 993 -18.43 18.68 9.49
C VAL A 993 -18.86 17.35 8.86
N VAL A 994 -17.93 16.65 8.22
CA VAL A 994 -18.17 15.39 7.51
C VAL A 994 -17.59 14.23 8.31
N GLY A 995 -18.42 13.23 8.63
CA GLY A 995 -18.00 12.02 9.33
C GLY A 995 -17.32 10.98 8.43
N SER A 996 -17.17 9.77 8.97
CA SER A 996 -16.65 8.60 8.26
C SER A 996 -17.55 7.39 8.44
N LEU A 997 -17.28 6.32 7.69
CA LEU A 997 -18.08 5.09 7.73
C LEU A 997 -17.72 4.16 8.89
N LYS A 998 -16.73 4.49 9.74
CA LYS A 998 -16.37 3.67 10.92
C LYS A 998 -17.56 3.44 11.82
N ASN A 999 -18.36 4.47 12.05
CA ASN A 999 -19.53 4.34 12.90
C ASN A 999 -20.60 3.47 12.26
N LEU A 1000 -20.79 3.51 10.93
CA LEU A 1000 -21.78 2.71 10.23
C LEU A 1000 -21.35 1.23 10.04
N PHE A 1001 -20.15 0.96 9.53
CA PHE A 1001 -19.70 -0.38 9.14
C PHE A 1001 -18.74 -1.06 10.14
N GLY A 1002 -18.17 -0.32 11.08
CA GLY A 1002 -17.28 -0.86 12.09
C GLY A 1002 -15.82 -0.95 11.62
N PRO A 1003 -15.03 -1.90 12.16
CA PRO A 1003 -15.42 -2.94 13.10
C PRO A 1003 -15.85 -2.33 14.44
N HIS A 1004 -17.00 -2.75 15.00
CA HIS A 1004 -17.54 -2.21 16.27
C HIS A 1004 -17.08 -2.98 17.51
N TYR A 1005 -16.52 -4.17 17.32
CA TYR A 1005 -16.18 -5.13 18.38
C TYR A 1005 -14.68 -5.42 18.47
N SER A 1006 -13.85 -4.63 17.76
CA SER A 1006 -12.39 -4.65 17.93
C SER A 1006 -11.92 -3.32 18.55
N ALA A 1007 -10.89 -3.40 19.39
CA ALA A 1007 -10.21 -2.25 19.96
C ALA A 1007 -8.98 -1.81 19.15
N ASP A 1008 -8.61 -2.54 18.09
CA ASP A 1008 -7.46 -2.24 17.25
C ASP A 1008 -7.62 -0.89 16.55
N LYS A 1009 -6.52 -0.15 16.44
CA LYS A 1009 -6.48 1.21 15.87
C LYS A 1009 -5.48 1.28 14.73
N GLY A 1010 -5.87 1.99 13.68
CA GLY A 1010 -5.08 2.16 12.47
C GLY A 1010 -4.95 0.89 11.61
N ILE A 1011 -5.66 -0.19 11.96
CA ILE A 1011 -5.70 -1.43 11.17
C ILE A 1011 -7.12 -2.00 11.19
N ALA A 1012 -7.60 -2.41 10.03
CA ALA A 1012 -8.92 -3.01 9.82
C ALA A 1012 -8.89 -3.92 8.58
N GLY A 1013 -8.62 -5.21 8.77
CA GLY A 1013 -8.81 -6.26 7.77
C GLY A 1013 -10.02 -7.16 8.07
N PRO A 1014 -10.40 -8.06 7.14
CA PRO A 1014 -11.61 -8.90 7.24
C PRO A 1014 -11.78 -9.64 8.56
N TRP A 1015 -10.66 -10.04 9.21
CA TRP A 1015 -10.69 -10.77 10.46
C TRP A 1015 -11.25 -9.98 11.67
N HIS A 1016 -11.35 -8.66 11.59
CA HIS A 1016 -11.91 -7.83 12.67
C HIS A 1016 -13.44 -7.97 12.82
N TRP A 1017 -14.10 -8.63 11.87
CA TRP A 1017 -15.53 -8.98 11.93
C TRP A 1017 -15.76 -10.44 12.35
N ASN A 1018 -14.70 -11.18 12.69
CA ASN A 1018 -14.79 -12.58 13.14
C ASN A 1018 -15.00 -12.69 14.65
N ASN A 1019 -15.47 -13.84 15.10
CA ASN A 1019 -15.49 -14.26 16.51
C ASN A 1019 -16.20 -13.28 17.48
N VAL A 1020 -17.24 -12.58 17.01
CA VAL A 1020 -18.07 -11.70 17.86
C VAL A 1020 -19.10 -12.57 18.62
N PRO A 1021 -18.94 -12.80 19.93
CA PRO A 1021 -19.69 -13.86 20.62
C PRO A 1021 -21.11 -13.44 21.03
N LYS A 1022 -21.36 -12.12 21.15
CA LYS A 1022 -22.66 -11.57 21.54
C LYS A 1022 -22.72 -10.08 21.22
N GLN A 1023 -23.93 -9.56 21.07
CA GLN A 1023 -24.19 -8.14 20.98
C GLN A 1023 -23.86 -7.45 22.32
N LEU A 1024 -23.06 -6.39 22.26
CA LEU A 1024 -22.74 -5.56 23.43
C LEU A 1024 -23.84 -4.53 23.71
N PRO A 1025 -23.88 -3.91 24.90
CA PRO A 1025 -24.60 -2.65 25.10
C PRO A 1025 -24.19 -1.61 24.05
N GLY A 1026 -25.12 -0.79 23.57
CA GLY A 1026 -24.83 0.20 22.52
C GLY A 1026 -23.68 1.16 22.88
N SER A 1027 -23.59 1.58 24.14
CA SER A 1027 -22.52 2.44 24.65
C SER A 1027 -21.11 1.86 24.46
N ASP A 1028 -21.01 0.53 24.38
CA ASP A 1028 -19.75 -0.21 24.40
C ASP A 1028 -19.24 -0.54 22.98
N TYR A 1029 -19.95 -0.09 21.95
CA TYR A 1029 -19.48 -0.21 20.56
C TYR A 1029 -18.29 0.73 20.34
N ASP A 1030 -17.25 0.23 19.67
CA ASP A 1030 -16.11 1.05 19.23
C ASP A 1030 -16.56 2.01 18.11
N GLN A 1031 -16.79 3.26 18.50
CA GLN A 1031 -17.31 4.33 17.63
C GLN A 1031 -16.51 5.61 17.88
N ARG A 1032 -16.40 6.43 16.83
CA ARG A 1032 -15.77 7.75 16.85
C ARG A 1032 -16.78 8.82 17.28
N ASP A 1033 -16.28 9.82 18.00
CA ASP A 1033 -16.98 11.08 18.16
C ASP A 1033 -16.82 11.92 16.89
N TYR A 1034 -17.90 12.57 16.45
CA TYR A 1034 -17.91 13.52 15.35
C TYR A 1034 -18.72 14.76 15.75
N GLY A 1035 -18.38 15.91 15.16
CA GLY A 1035 -19.12 17.15 15.29
C GLY A 1035 -18.26 18.37 15.58
N LEU A 1036 -18.88 19.54 15.48
CA LEU A 1036 -18.30 20.79 15.92
C LEU A 1036 -18.51 20.90 17.44
N LEU A 1037 -17.44 20.79 18.22
CA LEU A 1037 -17.51 20.76 19.69
C LEU A 1037 -17.59 22.18 20.27
N GLU A 1038 -16.88 23.11 19.65
CA GLU A 1038 -16.92 24.55 19.92
C GLU A 1038 -17.24 25.31 18.64
N ASP A 1039 -18.00 26.40 18.75
CA ASP A 1039 -18.40 27.19 17.58
C ASP A 1039 -17.18 27.73 16.81
N PHE A 1040 -17.33 27.89 15.50
CA PHE A 1040 -16.28 28.48 14.67
C PHE A 1040 -16.25 30.01 14.83
N GLU A 1041 -15.13 30.63 14.48
CA GLU A 1041 -15.00 32.08 14.52
C GLU A 1041 -14.51 32.65 13.18
N ILE A 1042 -14.88 33.90 12.92
CA ILE A 1042 -14.36 34.68 11.80
C ILE A 1042 -13.54 35.83 12.39
N VAL A 1043 -12.30 35.92 11.96
CA VAL A 1043 -11.36 36.96 12.37
C VAL A 1043 -11.15 37.91 11.20
N MET A 1044 -11.41 39.20 11.41
CA MET A 1044 -11.12 40.28 10.47
C MET A 1044 -9.71 40.83 10.72
N THR A 1045 -8.96 41.01 9.64
CA THR A 1045 -7.63 41.65 9.62
C THR A 1045 -7.70 42.87 8.71
N LYS A 1046 -7.25 44.01 9.21
CA LYS A 1046 -7.27 45.30 8.48
C LYS A 1046 -6.05 45.48 7.60
#